data_AF-A0A0P0K5W8-F1
#
_entry.id   AF-A0A0P0K5W8-F1
#
_cell.length_a   1.000
_cell.length_b   1.000
_cell.length_c   1.000
_cell.angle_alpha   90.00
_cell.angle_beta   90.00
_cell.angle_gamma   90.00
#
_symmetry.space_group_name_H-M   'P 1'
#
loop_
_entity.id
_entity.type
_entity.pdbx_description
1 polymer ?
#
loop_
_entity_poly.entity_id
_entity_poly.type
_entity_poly.pdbx_seq_one_letter_code
_entity_poly.pdbx_strand_id
1 'polypeptide(L)'
;MTPVSTSADLRNLCDLWLRRYRPSTAPVARLACFPHAGGSASAFLPLIRELPQEIEVLAVQYPGRQDRRAEPLVDSIEQLAAPLADVLQAQTGPPLVLFGHSMGATVAYEVARILEQRGAGPAALVVSGRRAPTVNTVSAVHLYDDDRLIEELRSLDGTDSSLLSDPELLELVLPAIRNDYRAVGHYVHRPGTPLSCPLTVLTGADDPNVSAAEAAAWSQVAAADPHVHTWPGGHFFLFERPTEVCAAVVGAIAPALPPGTPPLLPGPAGRGYGTPGPSAQTPGPATGDPGPVGQVAGTPGRSAGIPGRAHGAPGHPAGPAHGRGARRPEPGAVFGADYVDRRRTAERVRVSADAADSRVHPMAEVPGWLDGYARAHHFHAEPIPFDRLRRWYFEPGTGDLRHESGRFFAVEGLRTGSDNDPADRVQPIIAQPEVGLLGILAHEFDGVLHFLMQAKPEPGNVNGLQLSPTVQATRSNFDEVHHGRPTPFLDWFIQHPGRRVLADSIQSEQADWFLHKHNRNMVVETDAVVEADDAFRWLTLGQIRQLMLQDDLVNMDTRSVLACLPTAGGASHGAGTPDGGEEFAGALRKSFYGEAEPLYEPHAITGCLTDVRALRILRQQSVPLEQAYAHGWERTETTIRHRDGRHFEIMAVEVNAERREVASWTQPLLRPCSQGLVALITRRFDGVLHALVAARSGAGTLNVAEFGPSVQCRPAELSGDAPPYLDYVRACGTDRIRYDVIHSEEGGRFYHARNRYLVIEAGAEIRADCPPGFRWATFGQLTELLAHGNYLNVELRTLITCAHATY
;
A
#
# COMPACT_ATOMS: atom_id res chain seq x y z
N MET A 1 -26.62 -7.87 31.61
CA MET A 1 -26.26 -6.60 30.94
C MET A 1 -26.64 -5.46 31.86
N THR A 2 -25.66 -4.75 32.39
CA THR A 2 -25.83 -3.52 33.18
C THR A 2 -26.13 -2.35 32.22
N PRO A 3 -26.96 -1.35 32.60
CA PRO A 3 -27.23 -0.20 31.74
C PRO A 3 -25.96 0.61 31.51
N VAL A 4 -25.67 0.97 30.27
CA VAL A 4 -24.54 1.84 29.89
C VAL A 4 -24.83 3.25 30.43
N SER A 5 -24.01 3.74 31.36
CA SER A 5 -24.32 4.95 32.16
C SER A 5 -23.45 6.17 31.83
N THR A 6 -22.57 6.14 30.82
CA THR A 6 -21.76 7.32 30.44
C THR A 6 -21.57 7.48 28.92
N SER A 7 -21.31 8.72 28.47
CA SER A 7 -21.00 9.05 27.06
C SER A 7 -19.62 8.57 26.60
N ALA A 8 -18.75 8.16 27.52
CA ALA A 8 -17.46 7.55 27.23
C ALA A 8 -17.63 6.05 26.92
N ASP A 9 -18.48 5.35 27.67
CA ASP A 9 -18.78 3.93 27.43
C ASP A 9 -19.47 3.70 26.08
N LEU A 10 -20.37 4.60 25.68
CA LEU A 10 -21.02 4.56 24.37
C LEU A 10 -20.02 4.79 23.22
N ARG A 11 -19.04 5.68 23.39
CA ARG A 11 -17.98 5.91 22.39
C ARG A 11 -17.07 4.69 22.25
N ASN A 12 -16.64 4.10 23.37
CA ASN A 12 -15.86 2.86 23.38
C ASN A 12 -16.62 1.70 22.69
N LEU A 13 -17.94 1.60 22.90
CA LEU A 13 -18.77 0.61 22.20
C LEU A 13 -18.90 0.92 20.69
N CYS A 14 -18.99 2.19 20.29
CA CYS A 14 -19.01 2.57 18.88
C CYS A 14 -17.70 2.18 18.18
N ASP A 15 -16.56 2.51 18.77
CA ASP A 15 -15.24 2.22 18.20
C ASP A 15 -14.94 0.72 18.19
N LEU A 16 -15.53 -0.03 19.13
CA LEU A 16 -15.46 -1.49 19.13
C LEU A 16 -16.16 -2.10 17.91
N TRP A 17 -17.40 -1.71 17.64
CA TRP A 17 -18.25 -2.34 16.61
C TRP A 17 -18.14 -1.73 15.22
N LEU A 18 -17.75 -0.45 15.09
CA LEU A 18 -17.78 0.28 13.83
C LEU A 18 -16.37 0.72 13.44
N ARG A 19 -15.99 0.47 12.19
CA ARG A 19 -14.84 1.08 11.52
C ARG A 19 -15.35 2.20 10.64
N ARG A 20 -14.94 3.43 10.94
CA ARG A 20 -15.36 4.62 10.19
C ARG A 20 -14.48 4.81 8.96
N TYR A 21 -15.10 4.92 7.80
CA TYR A 21 -14.44 5.29 6.56
C TYR A 21 -15.05 6.59 6.04
N ARG A 22 -14.19 7.41 5.41
CA ARG A 22 -14.54 8.76 4.92
C ARG A 22 -15.15 9.63 6.03
N PRO A 23 -14.43 9.84 7.15
CA PRO A 23 -14.92 10.72 8.19
C PRO A 23 -15.13 12.13 7.61
N SER A 24 -16.36 12.63 7.70
CA SER A 24 -16.75 13.96 7.27
C SER A 24 -17.19 14.78 8.49
N THR A 25 -16.87 16.08 8.49
CA THR A 25 -17.34 17.00 9.53
C THR A 25 -18.81 17.38 9.35
N ALA A 26 -19.39 17.12 8.17
CA ALA A 26 -20.81 17.35 7.86
C ALA A 26 -21.32 16.30 6.84
N PRO A 27 -21.42 15.01 7.22
CA PRO A 27 -21.95 13.98 6.34
C PRO A 27 -23.42 14.24 6.02
N VAL A 28 -23.82 14.04 4.76
CA VAL A 28 -25.23 14.19 4.34
C VAL A 28 -26.03 12.91 4.57
N ALA A 29 -25.34 11.77 4.71
CA ALA A 29 -25.90 10.48 5.07
C ALA A 29 -24.83 9.61 5.76
N ARG A 30 -25.28 8.62 6.52
CA ARG A 30 -24.44 7.54 7.05
C ARG A 30 -24.86 6.21 6.47
N LEU A 31 -23.90 5.44 5.96
CA LEU A 31 -24.12 4.09 5.46
C LEU A 31 -23.48 3.08 6.43
N ALA A 32 -24.29 2.31 7.16
CA ALA A 32 -23.78 1.22 7.99
C ALA A 32 -23.70 -0.08 7.17
N CYS A 33 -22.49 -0.63 7.01
CA CYS A 33 -22.24 -1.81 6.17
C CYS A 33 -22.02 -3.07 7.01
N PHE A 34 -22.80 -4.12 6.78
CA PHE A 34 -22.80 -5.38 7.52
C PHE A 34 -22.19 -6.52 6.68
N PRO A 35 -21.00 -7.04 7.05
CA PRO A 35 -20.28 -8.04 6.24
C PRO A 35 -21.00 -9.39 6.11
N HIS A 36 -20.61 -10.16 5.09
CA HIS A 36 -21.01 -11.55 4.90
C HIS A 36 -20.37 -12.49 5.95
N ALA A 37 -20.78 -13.77 5.96
CA ALA A 37 -20.22 -14.78 6.86
C ALA A 37 -18.70 -14.92 6.64
N GLY A 38 -17.91 -14.84 7.71
CA GLY A 38 -16.44 -14.81 7.63
C GLY A 38 -15.83 -13.44 7.27
N GLY A 39 -16.63 -12.52 6.73
CA GLY A 39 -16.17 -11.20 6.33
C GLY A 39 -15.86 -10.27 7.51
N SER A 40 -15.02 -9.27 7.25
CA SER A 40 -14.69 -8.17 8.18
C SER A 40 -15.12 -6.82 7.61
N ALA A 41 -14.98 -5.74 8.38
CA ALA A 41 -15.30 -4.38 7.92
C ALA A 41 -14.58 -4.01 6.60
N SER A 42 -13.38 -4.53 6.37
CA SER A 42 -12.61 -4.28 5.14
C SER A 42 -13.20 -4.89 3.87
N ALA A 43 -14.18 -5.81 3.97
CA ALA A 43 -14.84 -6.39 2.81
C ALA A 43 -15.51 -5.32 1.92
N PHE A 44 -15.93 -4.19 2.49
CA PHE A 44 -16.59 -3.13 1.74
C PHE A 44 -15.64 -2.12 1.09
N LEU A 45 -14.32 -2.26 1.21
CA LEU A 45 -13.37 -1.30 0.63
C LEU A 45 -13.59 -1.02 -0.87
N PRO A 46 -13.90 -2.01 -1.74
CA PRO A 46 -14.23 -1.74 -3.14
C PRO A 46 -15.45 -0.82 -3.29
N LEU A 47 -16.56 -1.10 -2.61
CA LEU A 47 -17.77 -0.27 -2.63
C LEU A 47 -17.51 1.12 -2.03
N ILE A 48 -16.76 1.17 -0.92
CA ILE A 48 -16.41 2.42 -0.23
C ILE A 48 -15.60 3.34 -1.15
N ARG A 49 -14.82 2.83 -2.10
CA ARG A 49 -14.08 3.66 -3.06
C ARG A 49 -15.00 4.36 -4.07
N GLU A 50 -16.11 3.74 -4.44
CA GLU A 50 -17.06 4.26 -5.44
C GLU A 50 -18.09 5.25 -4.85
N LEU A 51 -18.36 5.19 -3.55
CA LEU A 51 -19.36 6.05 -2.91
C LEU A 51 -19.02 7.56 -3.07
N PRO A 52 -20.01 8.46 -3.01
CA PRO A 52 -19.80 9.90 -2.78
C PRO A 52 -19.05 10.22 -1.48
N GLN A 53 -18.24 11.28 -1.45
CA GLN A 53 -17.44 11.65 -0.26
C GLN A 53 -18.30 12.16 0.91
N GLU A 54 -19.51 12.62 0.59
CA GLU A 54 -20.48 13.17 1.51
C GLU A 54 -21.19 12.09 2.34
N ILE A 55 -21.03 10.81 1.97
CA ILE A 55 -21.54 9.66 2.72
C ILE A 55 -20.45 9.15 3.65
N GLU A 56 -20.69 9.27 4.96
CA GLU A 56 -19.85 8.63 5.97
C GLU A 56 -20.21 7.13 6.04
N VAL A 57 -19.21 6.25 6.01
CA VAL A 57 -19.43 4.80 6.04
C VAL A 57 -19.04 4.24 7.40
N LEU A 58 -19.95 3.49 8.00
CA LEU A 58 -19.79 2.79 9.28
C LEU A 58 -19.76 1.28 9.02
N ALA A 59 -18.58 0.73 8.72
CA ALA A 59 -18.46 -0.71 8.44
C ALA A 59 -18.39 -1.51 9.75
N VAL A 60 -19.23 -2.53 9.88
CA VAL A 60 -19.36 -3.33 11.10
C VAL A 60 -18.21 -4.34 11.21
N GLN A 61 -17.60 -4.43 12.40
CA GLN A 61 -16.60 -5.43 12.77
C GLN A 61 -17.17 -6.40 13.80
N TYR A 62 -17.50 -7.63 13.38
CA TYR A 62 -18.02 -8.68 14.27
C TYR A 62 -16.93 -9.23 15.23
N PRO A 63 -17.32 -9.79 16.41
CA PRO A 63 -16.40 -10.53 17.27
C PRO A 63 -15.70 -11.68 16.54
N GLY A 64 -14.45 -11.95 16.89
CA GLY A 64 -13.64 -12.99 16.25
C GLY A 64 -13.11 -12.62 14.86
N ARG A 65 -13.04 -11.32 14.51
CA ARG A 65 -12.49 -10.83 13.23
C ARG A 65 -11.37 -9.82 13.47
N GLN A 66 -10.27 -9.94 12.72
CA GLN A 66 -9.14 -8.99 12.72
C GLN A 66 -8.70 -8.55 14.13
N ASP A 67 -8.91 -7.29 14.49
CA ASP A 67 -8.56 -6.71 15.78
C ASP A 67 -9.44 -7.20 16.94
N ARG A 68 -10.60 -7.80 16.65
CA ARG A 68 -11.48 -8.50 17.59
C ARG A 68 -11.32 -10.02 17.58
N ARG A 69 -10.25 -10.58 16.98
CA ARG A 69 -10.07 -12.04 16.80
C ARG A 69 -10.09 -12.86 18.09
N ALA A 70 -9.63 -12.28 19.19
CA ALA A 70 -9.54 -12.95 20.49
C ALA A 70 -10.87 -12.93 21.27
N GLU A 71 -11.88 -12.19 20.78
CA GLU A 71 -13.18 -12.16 21.43
C GLU A 71 -13.97 -13.44 21.16
N PRO A 72 -14.77 -13.91 22.14
CA PRO A 72 -15.68 -15.02 21.93
C PRO A 72 -16.60 -14.79 20.72
N LEU A 73 -16.75 -15.83 19.91
CA LEU A 73 -17.68 -15.84 18.79
C LEU A 73 -19.13 -15.77 19.30
N VAL A 74 -20.02 -15.25 18.45
CA VAL A 74 -21.43 -15.05 18.77
C VAL A 74 -22.28 -15.98 17.91
N ASP A 75 -23.05 -16.84 18.56
CA ASP A 75 -23.70 -18.00 17.91
C ASP A 75 -25.10 -17.70 17.32
N SER A 76 -25.60 -16.45 17.38
CA SER A 76 -26.92 -16.09 16.84
C SER A 76 -26.98 -14.67 16.25
N ILE A 77 -27.82 -14.49 15.23
CA ILE A 77 -28.04 -13.19 14.57
C ILE A 77 -28.62 -12.18 15.56
N GLU A 78 -29.52 -12.59 16.45
CA GLU A 78 -30.14 -11.70 17.45
C GLU A 78 -29.12 -11.13 18.44
N GLN A 79 -28.13 -11.93 18.84
CA GLN A 79 -27.04 -11.48 19.72
C GLN A 79 -26.07 -10.51 19.04
N LEU A 80 -25.96 -10.56 17.70
CA LEU A 80 -25.25 -9.54 16.93
C LEU A 80 -26.09 -8.27 16.75
N ALA A 81 -27.38 -8.43 16.43
CA ALA A 81 -28.25 -7.32 16.06
C ALA A 81 -28.56 -6.36 17.22
N ALA A 82 -28.79 -6.88 18.45
CA ALA A 82 -29.17 -6.02 19.57
C ALA A 82 -28.08 -4.99 19.96
N PRO A 83 -26.80 -5.37 20.19
CA PRO A 83 -25.74 -4.39 20.46
C PRO A 83 -25.49 -3.45 19.29
N LEU A 84 -25.60 -3.94 18.04
CA LEU A 84 -25.44 -3.11 16.85
C LEU A 84 -26.54 -2.06 16.72
N ALA A 85 -27.78 -2.39 17.08
CA ALA A 85 -28.87 -1.43 17.13
C ALA A 85 -28.62 -0.35 18.20
N ASP A 86 -28.09 -0.72 19.37
CA ASP A 86 -27.72 0.24 20.43
C ASP A 86 -26.63 1.22 19.94
N VAL A 87 -25.58 0.68 19.32
CA VAL A 87 -24.45 1.47 18.79
C VAL A 87 -24.87 2.38 17.63
N LEU A 88 -25.73 1.90 16.74
CA LEU A 88 -26.22 2.67 15.60
C LEU A 88 -27.26 3.72 15.98
N GLN A 89 -28.12 3.44 16.97
CA GLN A 89 -29.06 4.42 17.51
C GLN A 89 -28.33 5.61 18.16
N ALA A 90 -27.13 5.38 18.72
CA ALA A 90 -26.29 6.44 19.25
C ALA A 90 -25.71 7.37 18.16
N GLN A 91 -25.76 6.98 16.88
CA GLN A 91 -25.26 7.79 15.75
C GLN A 91 -26.26 8.88 15.36
N THR A 92 -26.30 9.97 16.12
CA THR A 92 -27.19 11.12 15.86
C THR A 92 -26.70 12.01 14.71
N GLY A 93 -27.61 12.66 13.99
CA GLY A 93 -27.31 13.64 12.94
C GLY A 93 -27.92 13.27 11.59
N PRO A 94 -27.12 12.88 10.58
CA PRO A 94 -27.60 12.58 9.23
C PRO A 94 -28.48 11.30 9.18
N PRO A 95 -29.29 11.14 8.11
CA PRO A 95 -30.05 9.92 7.88
C PRO A 95 -29.12 8.68 7.84
N LEU A 96 -29.53 7.63 8.56
CA LEU A 96 -28.84 6.34 8.61
C LEU A 96 -29.44 5.37 7.60
N VAL A 97 -28.63 4.86 6.68
CA VAL A 97 -28.99 3.79 5.75
C VAL A 97 -28.19 2.54 6.10
N LEU A 98 -28.85 1.38 6.08
CA LEU A 98 -28.22 0.10 6.37
C LEU A 98 -27.97 -0.67 5.07
N PHE A 99 -26.78 -1.23 4.92
CA PHE A 99 -26.42 -2.09 3.79
C PHE A 99 -25.82 -3.40 4.29
N GLY A 100 -26.43 -4.53 3.95
CA GLY A 100 -25.90 -5.84 4.36
C GLY A 100 -25.76 -6.79 3.18
N HIS A 101 -24.71 -7.60 3.18
CA HIS A 101 -24.48 -8.63 2.18
C HIS A 101 -24.49 -10.03 2.80
N SER A 102 -25.18 -10.99 2.18
CA SER A 102 -25.31 -12.38 2.64
C SER A 102 -25.78 -12.48 4.11
N MET A 103 -24.97 -13.01 5.03
CA MET A 103 -25.28 -12.99 6.47
C MET A 103 -25.60 -11.57 6.96
N GLY A 104 -24.79 -10.58 6.56
CA GLY A 104 -24.95 -9.20 6.98
C GLY A 104 -26.28 -8.59 6.55
N ALA A 105 -26.91 -9.06 5.47
CA ALA A 105 -28.26 -8.64 5.09
C ALA A 105 -29.30 -9.06 6.14
N THR A 106 -29.14 -10.24 6.73
CA THR A 106 -30.01 -10.75 7.81
C THR A 106 -29.78 -9.96 9.10
N VAL A 107 -28.52 -9.68 9.44
CA VAL A 107 -28.17 -8.83 10.60
C VAL A 107 -28.73 -7.41 10.44
N ALA A 108 -28.55 -6.80 9.26
CA ALA A 108 -29.05 -5.45 8.97
C ALA A 108 -30.58 -5.37 9.06
N TYR A 109 -31.30 -6.41 8.61
CA TYR A 109 -32.76 -6.51 8.76
C TYR A 109 -33.21 -6.57 10.22
N GLU A 110 -32.57 -7.38 11.06
CA GLU A 110 -32.90 -7.43 12.50
C GLU A 110 -32.57 -6.12 13.21
N VAL A 111 -31.44 -5.49 12.86
CA VAL A 111 -31.12 -4.14 13.35
C VAL A 111 -32.19 -3.13 12.93
N ALA A 112 -32.64 -3.14 11.67
CA ALA A 112 -33.70 -2.26 11.20
C ALA A 112 -35.01 -2.44 11.99
N ARG A 113 -35.42 -3.70 12.23
CA ARG A 113 -36.60 -4.02 13.05
C ARG A 113 -36.48 -3.48 14.47
N ILE A 114 -35.34 -3.69 15.11
CA ILE A 114 -35.10 -3.22 16.48
C ILE A 114 -35.14 -1.69 16.52
N LEU A 115 -34.52 -1.02 15.56
CA LEU A 115 -34.53 0.45 15.45
C LEU A 115 -35.93 1.01 15.20
N GLU A 116 -36.73 0.41 14.30
CA GLU A 116 -38.11 0.84 14.04
C GLU A 116 -39.01 0.67 15.27
N GLN A 117 -38.89 -0.45 16.00
CA GLN A 117 -39.63 -0.69 17.25
C GLN A 117 -39.31 0.36 18.32
N ARG A 118 -38.12 0.95 18.28
CA ARG A 118 -37.67 2.03 19.18
C ARG A 118 -38.02 3.43 18.66
N GLY A 119 -38.69 3.54 17.51
CA GLY A 119 -39.00 4.83 16.88
C GLY A 119 -37.79 5.53 16.25
N ALA A 120 -36.69 4.80 16.01
CA ALA A 120 -35.44 5.30 15.46
C ALA A 120 -35.03 4.54 14.17
N GLY A 121 -36.02 4.14 13.37
CA GLY A 121 -35.82 3.33 12.17
C GLY A 121 -34.84 3.96 11.17
N PRO A 122 -34.11 3.13 10.40
CA PRO A 122 -33.22 3.64 9.37
C PRO A 122 -34.01 4.31 8.25
N ALA A 123 -33.36 5.22 7.53
CA ALA A 123 -33.97 5.92 6.42
C ALA A 123 -34.15 5.03 5.18
N ALA A 124 -33.34 3.98 5.04
CA ALA A 124 -33.50 2.90 4.06
C ALA A 124 -32.72 1.66 4.49
N LEU A 125 -33.13 0.50 3.99
CA LEU A 125 -32.42 -0.77 4.09
C LEU A 125 -32.09 -1.30 2.70
N VAL A 126 -30.83 -1.67 2.49
CA VAL A 126 -30.34 -2.32 1.27
C VAL A 126 -29.82 -3.70 1.63
N VAL A 127 -30.43 -4.74 1.08
CA VAL A 127 -30.07 -6.14 1.31
C VAL A 127 -29.50 -6.74 0.03
N SER A 128 -28.39 -7.46 0.14
CA SER A 128 -27.64 -7.98 -1.01
C SER A 128 -27.31 -9.45 -0.85
N GLY A 129 -27.46 -10.24 -1.93
CA GLY A 129 -27.01 -11.65 -1.97
C GLY A 129 -27.64 -12.50 -0.87
N ARG A 130 -28.91 -12.25 -0.51
CA ARG A 130 -29.59 -12.99 0.56
C ARG A 130 -31.07 -13.18 0.28
N ARG A 131 -31.58 -14.41 0.50
CA ARG A 131 -33.01 -14.73 0.52
C ARG A 131 -33.75 -13.98 1.62
N ALA A 132 -35.04 -13.72 1.42
CA ALA A 132 -35.87 -13.07 2.44
C ALA A 132 -35.92 -13.89 3.74
N PRO A 133 -36.01 -13.26 4.92
CA PRO A 133 -36.02 -13.96 6.19
C PRO A 133 -37.26 -14.87 6.35
N THR A 134 -38.35 -14.61 5.61
CA THR A 134 -39.54 -15.47 5.56
C THR A 134 -39.32 -16.79 4.80
N VAL A 135 -38.25 -16.90 4.01
CA VAL A 135 -37.89 -18.12 3.29
C VAL A 135 -37.07 -19.01 4.22
N ASN A 136 -37.75 -19.95 4.87
CA ASN A 136 -37.13 -20.90 5.78
C ASN A 136 -36.43 -22.02 5.00
N THR A 137 -35.10 -21.99 5.01
CA THR A 137 -34.24 -23.08 4.52
C THR A 137 -33.32 -23.52 5.64
N VAL A 138 -33.32 -24.80 5.96
CA VAL A 138 -32.35 -25.35 6.92
C VAL A 138 -30.99 -25.44 6.22
N SER A 139 -30.06 -24.54 6.57
CA SER A 139 -28.68 -24.64 6.13
C SER A 139 -27.86 -25.40 7.18
N ALA A 140 -27.34 -26.56 6.79
CA ALA A 140 -26.50 -27.41 7.62
C ALA A 140 -24.99 -27.23 7.32
N VAL A 141 -24.60 -26.15 6.62
CA VAL A 141 -23.19 -25.91 6.21
C VAL A 141 -22.23 -25.91 7.40
N HIS A 142 -22.67 -25.42 8.56
CA HIS A 142 -21.86 -25.43 9.79
C HIS A 142 -21.62 -26.83 10.40
N LEU A 143 -22.33 -27.85 9.92
CA LEU A 143 -22.13 -29.26 10.29
C LEU A 143 -21.20 -30.00 9.33
N TYR A 144 -20.76 -29.34 8.25
CA TYR A 144 -19.77 -29.90 7.35
C TYR A 144 -18.43 -30.08 8.08
N ASP A 145 -17.68 -31.09 7.67
CA ASP A 145 -16.25 -31.14 7.96
C ASP A 145 -15.53 -30.00 7.24
N ASP A 146 -14.26 -29.78 7.60
CA ASP A 146 -13.50 -28.65 7.06
C ASP A 146 -13.34 -28.74 5.54
N ASP A 147 -13.08 -29.93 4.99
CA ASP A 147 -12.92 -30.13 3.54
C ASP A 147 -14.16 -29.71 2.76
N ARG A 148 -15.35 -30.13 3.21
CA ARG A 148 -16.61 -29.78 2.55
C ARG A 148 -17.00 -28.33 2.79
N LEU A 149 -16.66 -27.75 3.94
CA LEU A 149 -16.84 -26.32 4.19
C LEU A 149 -15.94 -25.47 3.27
N ILE A 150 -14.71 -25.90 3.03
CA ILE A 150 -13.78 -25.25 2.09
C ILE A 150 -14.31 -25.35 0.66
N GLU A 151 -14.82 -26.52 0.24
CA GLU A 151 -15.42 -26.68 -1.09
C GLU A 151 -16.62 -25.76 -1.30
N GLU A 152 -17.49 -25.63 -0.28
CA GLU A 152 -18.59 -24.67 -0.28
C GLU A 152 -18.06 -23.24 -0.45
N LEU A 153 -17.05 -22.83 0.31
CA LEU A 153 -16.45 -21.49 0.20
C LEU A 153 -15.83 -21.23 -1.18
N ARG A 154 -15.20 -22.24 -1.80
CA ARG A 154 -14.67 -22.17 -3.17
C ARG A 154 -15.79 -21.98 -4.19
N SER A 155 -16.91 -22.70 -4.03
CA SER A 155 -18.03 -22.66 -4.97
C SER A 155 -18.74 -21.30 -5.04
N LEU A 156 -18.62 -20.48 -3.99
CA LEU A 156 -19.27 -19.17 -3.92
C LEU A 156 -18.44 -18.04 -4.56
N ASP A 157 -17.19 -18.30 -4.98
CA ASP A 157 -16.32 -17.37 -5.75
C ASP A 157 -16.05 -16.00 -5.07
N GLY A 158 -16.23 -15.89 -3.75
CA GLY A 158 -16.04 -14.64 -3.00
C GLY A 158 -15.01 -14.66 -1.88
N THR A 159 -14.33 -15.78 -1.68
CA THR A 159 -13.19 -15.86 -0.75
C THR A 159 -11.92 -15.74 -1.57
N ASP A 160 -10.97 -14.90 -1.15
CA ASP A 160 -9.67 -14.77 -1.81
C ASP A 160 -9.05 -16.17 -1.96
N SER A 161 -8.76 -16.59 -3.18
CA SER A 161 -8.26 -17.93 -3.48
C SER A 161 -6.95 -18.22 -2.72
N SER A 162 -6.20 -17.18 -2.35
CA SER A 162 -5.01 -17.28 -1.50
C SER A 162 -5.31 -17.72 -0.07
N LEU A 163 -6.46 -17.31 0.50
CA LEU A 163 -6.92 -17.69 1.84
C LEU A 163 -7.43 -19.15 1.88
N LEU A 164 -8.03 -19.63 0.78
CA LEU A 164 -8.50 -21.02 0.66
C LEU A 164 -7.42 -22.02 0.23
N SER A 165 -6.21 -21.55 -0.06
CA SER A 165 -5.04 -22.35 -0.42
C SER A 165 -4.03 -22.54 0.72
N ASP A 166 -4.22 -21.84 1.85
CA ASP A 166 -3.33 -21.88 3.01
C ASP A 166 -4.02 -22.61 4.19
N PRO A 167 -3.62 -23.85 4.53
CA PRO A 167 -4.20 -24.60 5.64
C PRO A 167 -4.14 -23.90 7.00
N GLU A 168 -3.10 -23.11 7.29
CA GLU A 168 -2.98 -22.41 8.59
C GLU A 168 -3.93 -21.20 8.67
N LEU A 169 -4.10 -20.46 7.57
CA LEU A 169 -5.10 -19.39 7.50
C LEU A 169 -6.51 -19.96 7.57
N LEU A 170 -6.75 -21.11 6.93
CA LEU A 170 -8.00 -21.85 7.03
C LEU A 170 -8.26 -22.24 8.50
N GLU A 171 -7.32 -22.84 9.21
CA GLU A 171 -7.49 -23.15 10.64
C GLU A 171 -7.82 -21.92 11.50
N LEU A 172 -7.29 -20.75 11.16
CA LEU A 172 -7.55 -19.49 11.87
C LEU A 172 -8.95 -18.92 11.59
N VAL A 173 -9.43 -19.02 10.35
CA VAL A 173 -10.68 -18.36 9.90
C VAL A 173 -11.89 -19.29 9.87
N LEU A 174 -11.68 -20.60 9.74
CA LEU A 174 -12.75 -21.60 9.71
C LEU A 174 -13.60 -21.61 10.99
N PRO A 175 -13.06 -21.46 12.22
CA PRO A 175 -13.90 -21.38 13.42
C PRO A 175 -14.90 -20.21 13.35
N ALA A 176 -14.41 -19.06 12.91
CA ALA A 176 -15.17 -17.84 12.70
C ALA A 176 -16.25 -18.01 11.63
N ILE A 177 -15.88 -18.56 10.46
CA ILE A 177 -16.78 -18.85 9.34
C ILE A 177 -17.85 -19.86 9.75
N ARG A 178 -17.45 -20.96 10.39
CA ARG A 178 -18.35 -22.03 10.86
C ARG A 178 -19.33 -21.49 11.89
N ASN A 179 -18.88 -20.64 12.80
CA ASN A 179 -19.77 -19.95 13.74
C ASN A 179 -20.81 -19.08 13.02
N ASP A 180 -20.41 -18.32 12.00
CA ASP A 180 -21.33 -17.49 11.25
C ASP A 180 -22.36 -18.33 10.48
N TYR A 181 -21.92 -19.42 9.84
CA TYR A 181 -22.84 -20.38 9.22
C TYR A 181 -23.78 -21.04 10.23
N ARG A 182 -23.35 -21.23 11.48
CA ARG A 182 -24.22 -21.71 12.56
C ARG A 182 -25.25 -20.65 12.92
N ALA A 183 -24.83 -19.40 13.14
CA ALA A 183 -25.73 -18.29 13.44
C ALA A 183 -26.78 -18.09 12.34
N VAL A 184 -26.35 -18.16 11.09
CA VAL A 184 -27.23 -18.14 9.91
C VAL A 184 -28.15 -19.36 9.84
N GLY A 185 -27.61 -20.57 10.07
CA GLY A 185 -28.36 -21.83 9.96
C GLY A 185 -29.42 -21.99 11.04
N HIS A 186 -29.22 -21.37 12.21
CA HIS A 186 -30.17 -21.35 13.32
C HIS A 186 -31.09 -20.13 13.34
N TYR A 187 -30.90 -19.17 12.43
CA TYR A 187 -31.76 -18.00 12.37
C TYR A 187 -33.17 -18.42 11.94
N VAL A 188 -34.15 -18.09 12.78
CA VAL A 188 -35.57 -18.31 12.52
C VAL A 188 -36.26 -16.97 12.54
N HIS A 189 -36.86 -16.59 11.41
CA HIS A 189 -37.62 -15.36 11.31
C HIS A 189 -38.80 -15.36 12.28
N ARG A 190 -38.95 -14.23 12.99
CA ARG A 190 -40.10 -13.99 13.86
C ARG A 190 -41.06 -13.05 13.14
N PRO A 191 -42.27 -13.51 12.78
CA PRO A 191 -43.29 -12.64 12.23
C PRO A 191 -43.52 -11.40 13.09
N GLY A 192 -43.75 -10.26 12.45
CA GLY A 192 -44.04 -9.00 13.13
C GLY A 192 -44.41 -7.92 12.13
N THR A 193 -44.48 -6.68 12.58
CA THR A 193 -44.77 -5.53 11.71
C THR A 193 -43.76 -5.48 10.55
N PRO A 194 -44.23 -5.36 9.29
CA PRO A 194 -43.36 -5.11 8.14
C PRO A 194 -42.55 -3.84 8.34
N LEU A 195 -41.33 -3.81 7.79
CA LEU A 195 -40.46 -2.63 7.84
C LEU A 195 -41.11 -1.46 7.11
N SER A 196 -41.16 -0.31 7.78
CA SER A 196 -41.71 0.92 7.22
C SER A 196 -40.70 1.68 6.35
N CYS A 197 -39.39 1.48 6.59
CA CYS A 197 -38.34 2.05 5.76
C CYS A 197 -38.32 1.44 4.34
N PRO A 198 -37.95 2.23 3.31
CA PRO A 198 -37.74 1.73 1.97
C PRO A 198 -36.73 0.58 1.92
N LEU A 199 -37.06 -0.48 1.19
CA LEU A 199 -36.22 -1.66 1.01
C LEU A 199 -35.72 -1.77 -0.43
N THR A 200 -34.40 -1.95 -0.59
CA THR A 200 -33.76 -2.26 -1.88
C THR A 200 -33.11 -3.63 -1.79
N VAL A 201 -33.35 -4.49 -2.78
CA VAL A 201 -32.84 -5.86 -2.86
C VAL A 201 -31.87 -5.96 -4.03
N LEU A 202 -30.65 -6.40 -3.78
CA LEU A 202 -29.60 -6.61 -4.78
C LEU A 202 -29.29 -8.11 -4.90
N THR A 203 -29.26 -8.65 -6.12
CA THR A 203 -29.01 -10.08 -6.34
C THR A 203 -28.27 -10.34 -7.65
N GLY A 204 -27.41 -11.37 -7.67
CA GLY A 204 -26.76 -11.86 -8.87
C GLY A 204 -27.72 -12.75 -9.66
N ALA A 205 -27.68 -12.66 -10.99
CA ALA A 205 -28.50 -13.51 -11.86
C ALA A 205 -28.14 -15.00 -11.75
N ASP A 206 -26.87 -15.28 -11.41
CA ASP A 206 -26.29 -16.61 -11.31
C ASP A 206 -25.97 -16.98 -9.84
N ASP A 207 -26.61 -16.32 -8.86
CA ASP A 207 -26.38 -16.58 -7.43
C ASP A 207 -26.92 -17.98 -7.04
N PRO A 208 -26.04 -18.93 -6.66
CA PRO A 208 -26.47 -20.28 -6.30
C PRO A 208 -27.27 -20.34 -4.99
N ASN A 209 -27.19 -19.30 -4.16
CA ASN A 209 -27.81 -19.24 -2.84
C ASN A 209 -29.15 -18.50 -2.82
N VAL A 210 -29.49 -17.76 -3.88
CA VAL A 210 -30.66 -16.89 -3.94
C VAL A 210 -31.28 -16.92 -5.33
N SER A 211 -32.44 -17.56 -5.45
CA SER A 211 -33.25 -17.48 -6.66
C SER A 211 -33.98 -16.14 -6.78
N ALA A 212 -34.39 -15.78 -8.00
CA ALA A 212 -35.19 -14.57 -8.25
C ALA A 212 -36.50 -14.53 -7.43
N ALA A 213 -37.13 -15.69 -7.20
CA ALA A 213 -38.34 -15.78 -6.37
C ALA A 213 -38.04 -15.50 -4.88
N GLU A 214 -36.91 -15.97 -4.37
CA GLU A 214 -36.48 -15.73 -2.99
C GLU A 214 -36.01 -14.30 -2.75
N ALA A 215 -35.42 -13.66 -3.77
CA ALA A 215 -35.13 -12.23 -3.74
C ALA A 215 -36.42 -11.41 -3.73
N ALA A 216 -37.41 -11.77 -4.55
CA ALA A 216 -38.72 -11.09 -4.58
C ALA A 216 -39.53 -11.26 -3.28
N ALA A 217 -39.30 -12.36 -2.54
CA ALA A 217 -39.97 -12.63 -1.26
C ALA A 217 -39.67 -11.60 -0.16
N TRP A 218 -38.66 -10.73 -0.33
CA TRP A 218 -38.39 -9.62 0.59
C TRP A 218 -39.56 -8.63 0.69
N SER A 219 -40.45 -8.59 -0.30
CA SER A 219 -41.72 -7.85 -0.24
C SER A 219 -42.62 -8.26 0.93
N GLN A 220 -42.49 -9.49 1.43
CA GLN A 220 -43.31 -10.00 2.55
C GLN A 220 -42.97 -9.36 3.89
N VAL A 221 -41.79 -8.72 4.01
CA VAL A 221 -41.32 -8.08 5.25
C VAL A 221 -41.18 -6.56 5.11
N ALA A 222 -41.66 -5.98 4.02
CA ALA A 222 -41.67 -4.56 3.77
C ALA A 222 -43.11 -4.02 3.68
N ALA A 223 -43.34 -2.80 4.14
CA ALA A 223 -44.64 -2.13 4.04
C ALA A 223 -44.94 -1.64 2.62
N ALA A 224 -43.90 -1.42 1.82
CA ALA A 224 -43.97 -1.04 0.41
C ALA A 224 -43.18 -2.04 -0.45
N ASP A 225 -43.53 -2.14 -1.74
CA ASP A 225 -42.84 -3.02 -2.68
C ASP A 225 -41.35 -2.65 -2.77
N PRO A 226 -40.42 -3.61 -2.56
CA PRO A 226 -38.99 -3.35 -2.63
C PRO A 226 -38.51 -3.04 -4.06
N HIS A 227 -37.47 -2.21 -4.16
CA HIS A 227 -36.73 -2.03 -5.41
C HIS A 227 -35.76 -3.20 -5.61
N VAL A 228 -35.97 -4.04 -6.63
CA VAL A 228 -35.11 -5.19 -6.90
C VAL A 228 -34.17 -4.89 -8.07
N HIS A 229 -32.86 -5.03 -7.83
CA HIS A 229 -31.83 -4.96 -8.85
C HIS A 229 -31.18 -6.32 -9.05
N THR A 230 -31.13 -6.77 -10.31
CA THR A 230 -30.48 -8.02 -10.71
C THR A 230 -29.43 -7.73 -11.76
N TRP A 231 -28.20 -8.22 -11.54
CA TRP A 231 -27.07 -8.07 -12.46
C TRP A 231 -26.42 -9.41 -12.77
N PRO A 232 -25.71 -9.57 -13.90
CA PRO A 232 -24.92 -10.77 -14.15
C PRO A 232 -23.85 -10.96 -13.07
N GLY A 233 -23.63 -12.20 -12.62
CA GLY A 233 -22.67 -12.54 -11.57
C GLY A 233 -23.24 -13.49 -10.52
N GLY A 234 -22.33 -14.12 -9.77
CA GLY A 234 -22.65 -15.08 -8.71
C GLY A 234 -22.98 -14.42 -7.37
N HIS A 235 -22.81 -15.18 -6.27
CA HIS A 235 -23.16 -14.73 -4.92
C HIS A 235 -22.46 -13.41 -4.53
N PHE A 236 -21.21 -13.22 -4.95
CA PHE A 236 -20.38 -12.06 -4.62
C PHE A 236 -20.25 -11.03 -5.76
N PHE A 237 -21.26 -10.92 -6.62
CA PHE A 237 -21.33 -9.93 -7.71
C PHE A 237 -21.00 -8.49 -7.28
N LEU A 238 -21.19 -8.14 -6.00
CA LEU A 238 -20.90 -6.80 -5.46
C LEU A 238 -19.42 -6.40 -5.54
N PHE A 239 -18.51 -7.38 -5.58
CA PHE A 239 -17.07 -7.12 -5.72
C PHE A 239 -16.64 -6.94 -7.17
N GLU A 240 -17.35 -7.58 -8.11
CA GLU A 240 -17.15 -7.43 -9.54
C GLU A 240 -17.80 -6.15 -10.10
N ARG A 241 -18.86 -5.66 -9.43
CA ARG A 241 -19.71 -4.55 -9.87
C ARG A 241 -19.87 -3.44 -8.84
N PRO A 242 -18.76 -2.90 -8.28
CA PRO A 242 -18.85 -1.91 -7.20
C PRO A 242 -19.52 -0.61 -7.66
N THR A 243 -19.42 -0.23 -8.93
CA THR A 243 -20.04 0.98 -9.49
C THR A 243 -21.57 0.85 -9.59
N GLU A 244 -22.08 -0.27 -10.11
CA GLU A 244 -23.53 -0.51 -10.17
C GLU A 244 -24.15 -0.64 -8.78
N VAL A 245 -23.46 -1.32 -7.86
CA VAL A 245 -23.89 -1.41 -6.46
C VAL A 245 -23.86 -0.04 -5.79
N CYS A 246 -22.83 0.76 -6.03
CA CYS A 246 -22.76 2.15 -5.54
C CYS A 246 -23.96 2.96 -6.02
N ALA A 247 -24.28 2.91 -7.32
CA ALA A 247 -25.41 3.64 -7.88
C ALA A 247 -26.75 3.24 -7.23
N ALA A 248 -26.96 1.94 -6.97
CA ALA A 248 -28.16 1.47 -6.27
C ALA A 248 -28.20 1.94 -4.79
N VAL A 249 -27.05 1.89 -4.09
CA VAL A 249 -26.95 2.39 -2.71
C VAL A 249 -27.20 3.90 -2.65
N VAL A 250 -26.61 4.69 -3.56
CA VAL A 250 -26.86 6.14 -3.66
C VAL A 250 -28.33 6.41 -4.00
N GLY A 251 -28.93 5.62 -4.88
CA GLY A 251 -30.36 5.67 -5.20
C GLY A 251 -31.25 5.41 -3.99
N ALA A 252 -30.86 4.49 -3.10
CA ALA A 252 -31.56 4.24 -1.85
C ALA A 252 -31.36 5.36 -0.80
N ILE A 253 -30.23 6.05 -0.83
CA ILE A 253 -29.93 7.19 0.07
C ILE A 253 -30.66 8.46 -0.38
N ALA A 254 -30.75 8.72 -1.69
CA ALA A 254 -31.22 9.99 -2.22
C ALA A 254 -32.61 10.46 -1.68
N PRO A 255 -33.63 9.59 -1.53
CA PRO A 255 -34.93 9.99 -0.97
C PRO A 255 -34.86 10.41 0.51
N ALA A 256 -33.84 9.98 1.24
CA ALA A 256 -33.64 10.26 2.65
C ALA A 256 -32.87 11.56 2.92
N LEU A 257 -32.28 12.17 1.89
CA LEU A 257 -31.45 13.35 2.06
C LEU A 257 -32.29 14.60 2.45
N PRO A 258 -31.72 15.53 3.22
CA PRO A 258 -32.36 16.80 3.51
C PRO A 258 -32.78 17.58 2.23
N PRO A 259 -33.90 18.33 2.28
CA PRO A 259 -34.29 19.19 1.16
C PRO A 259 -33.19 20.20 0.81
N GLY A 260 -32.82 20.28 -0.48
CA GLY A 260 -31.78 21.18 -0.96
C GLY A 260 -30.35 20.60 -0.92
N THR A 261 -30.17 19.35 -0.49
CA THR A 261 -28.89 18.65 -0.67
C THR A 261 -28.58 18.52 -2.18
N PRO A 262 -27.38 18.92 -2.64
CA PRO A 262 -26.99 18.75 -4.03
C PRO A 262 -27.06 17.27 -4.44
N PRO A 263 -27.25 16.96 -5.73
CA PRO A 263 -27.23 15.59 -6.20
C PRO A 263 -25.94 14.90 -5.74
N LEU A 264 -26.08 13.74 -5.09
CA LEU A 264 -24.95 12.88 -4.77
C LEU A 264 -24.36 12.37 -6.09
N LEU A 265 -23.32 13.06 -6.55
CA LEU A 265 -22.54 12.57 -7.67
C LEU A 265 -21.70 11.40 -7.17
N PRO A 266 -21.60 10.30 -7.93
CA PRO A 266 -20.60 9.28 -7.65
C PRO A 266 -19.25 9.97 -7.43
N GLY A 267 -18.43 9.45 -6.48
CA GLY A 267 -17.08 9.97 -6.28
C GLY A 267 -16.35 10.07 -7.62
N PRO A 268 -15.41 11.02 -7.81
CA PRO A 268 -15.01 11.47 -9.13
C PRO A 268 -14.54 10.32 -10.04
N ALA A 269 -15.45 9.85 -10.90
CA ALA A 269 -15.13 9.32 -12.21
C ALA A 269 -14.68 10.53 -13.04
N GLY A 270 -13.52 10.41 -13.68
CA GLY A 270 -12.75 11.54 -14.18
C GLY A 270 -13.47 12.26 -15.32
N ARG A 271 -14.25 13.29 -15.02
CA ARG A 271 -14.77 14.19 -16.07
C ARG A 271 -13.75 15.26 -16.40
N GLY A 272 -13.18 15.11 -17.59
CA GLY A 272 -12.47 16.18 -18.31
C GLY A 272 -13.37 17.40 -18.53
N TYR A 273 -12.75 18.57 -18.42
CA TYR A 273 -13.35 19.86 -18.72
C TYR A 273 -13.76 19.93 -20.19
N GLY A 274 -15.07 19.94 -20.44
CA GLY A 274 -15.64 20.49 -21.66
C GLY A 274 -15.44 22.01 -21.68
N THR A 275 -14.96 22.51 -22.81
CA THR A 275 -14.81 23.93 -23.15
C THR A 275 -16.04 24.77 -22.78
N PRO A 276 -15.87 25.99 -22.22
CA PRO A 276 -17.00 26.90 -22.00
C PRO A 276 -17.39 27.60 -23.31
N GLY A 277 -18.66 27.43 -23.71
CA GLY A 277 -19.33 28.30 -24.69
C GLY A 277 -19.71 29.65 -24.07
N PRO A 278 -19.90 30.70 -24.88
CA PRO A 278 -19.69 32.08 -24.47
C PRO A 278 -20.85 32.65 -23.64
N SER A 279 -20.48 33.45 -22.65
CA SER A 279 -21.37 34.23 -21.79
C SER A 279 -22.10 35.33 -22.55
N ALA A 280 -23.37 35.50 -22.20
CA ALA A 280 -24.28 36.51 -22.69
C ALA A 280 -23.84 37.94 -22.31
N GLN A 281 -23.93 38.83 -23.29
CA GLN A 281 -23.72 40.27 -23.19
C GLN A 281 -24.87 40.97 -22.48
N THR A 282 -24.57 42.07 -21.79
CA THR A 282 -25.46 43.26 -21.69
C THR A 282 -24.59 44.51 -21.43
N PRO A 283 -25.07 45.73 -21.76
CA PRO A 283 -24.30 46.64 -22.62
C PRO A 283 -23.92 47.97 -21.95
N GLY A 284 -22.95 48.66 -22.54
CA GLY A 284 -22.59 50.06 -22.26
C GLY A 284 -22.13 50.79 -23.53
N PRO A 285 -22.31 52.12 -23.63
CA PRO A 285 -22.80 52.74 -24.86
C PRO A 285 -21.75 53.39 -25.78
N ALA A 286 -22.24 53.59 -27.00
CA ALA A 286 -21.79 54.34 -28.18
C ALA A 286 -20.75 55.48 -28.04
N THR A 287 -19.92 55.58 -29.08
CA THR A 287 -19.62 56.75 -29.96
C THR A 287 -18.33 56.41 -30.75
N GLY A 288 -18.12 56.61 -32.05
CA GLY A 288 -18.90 57.12 -33.18
C GLY A 288 -18.02 57.07 -34.45
N ASP A 289 -18.67 56.80 -35.60
CA ASP A 289 -18.39 57.30 -36.96
C ASP A 289 -17.06 57.00 -37.72
N PRO A 290 -17.02 57.14 -39.08
CA PRO A 290 -16.59 56.05 -39.96
C PRO A 290 -15.54 56.47 -41.00
N GLY A 291 -15.06 55.53 -41.81
CA GLY A 291 -14.42 55.86 -43.09
C GLY A 291 -13.58 54.75 -43.72
N PRO A 292 -13.52 54.63 -45.06
CA PRO A 292 -13.54 53.34 -45.76
C PRO A 292 -12.31 53.10 -46.66
N VAL A 293 -12.47 52.20 -47.66
CA VAL A 293 -11.63 51.92 -48.86
C VAL A 293 -10.76 50.65 -48.70
N GLY A 294 -10.71 49.67 -49.61
CA GLY A 294 -11.27 49.42 -50.96
C GLY A 294 -10.94 47.93 -51.32
N GLN A 295 -11.80 47.19 -52.02
CA GLN A 295 -11.69 46.84 -53.46
C GLN A 295 -10.29 46.36 -53.88
N VAL A 296 -10.05 45.20 -54.51
CA VAL A 296 -10.44 44.73 -55.87
C VAL A 296 -10.03 43.23 -55.95
N ALA A 297 -10.92 42.27 -56.21
CA ALA A 297 -11.34 41.65 -57.49
C ALA A 297 -10.26 40.85 -58.28
N GLY A 298 -10.67 39.71 -58.86
CA GLY A 298 -10.01 39.13 -60.04
C GLY A 298 -9.89 37.59 -60.14
N THR A 299 -10.95 36.77 -60.20
CA THR A 299 -11.47 36.06 -61.42
C THR A 299 -10.59 34.90 -62.03
N PRO A 300 -11.12 33.99 -62.90
CA PRO A 300 -11.21 32.55 -62.59
C PRO A 300 -10.84 31.58 -63.76
N GLY A 301 -11.11 30.28 -63.62
CA GLY A 301 -11.26 29.33 -64.76
C GLY A 301 -11.30 27.87 -64.28
N ARG A 302 -12.45 27.16 -64.30
CA ARG A 302 -13.01 26.31 -65.39
C ARG A 302 -12.05 25.19 -65.85
N SER A 303 -12.42 23.92 -66.04
CA SER A 303 -13.70 23.20 -65.99
C SER A 303 -13.50 21.68 -66.24
N ALA A 304 -14.45 20.88 -65.74
CA ALA A 304 -15.03 19.63 -66.28
C ALA A 304 -14.22 18.32 -66.41
N GLY A 305 -14.85 17.22 -65.95
CA GLY A 305 -14.65 15.86 -66.48
C GLY A 305 -14.83 14.69 -65.49
N ILE A 306 -16.03 14.11 -65.43
CA ILE A 306 -16.40 12.78 -64.85
C ILE A 306 -16.53 11.80 -66.06
N PRO A 307 -16.49 10.43 -66.02
CA PRO A 307 -16.62 9.42 -64.94
C PRO A 307 -15.61 8.24 -64.97
N GLY A 308 -15.69 7.32 -63.99
CA GLY A 308 -15.40 5.90 -64.25
C GLY A 308 -14.77 5.13 -63.10
N ARG A 309 -15.41 4.04 -62.67
CA ARG A 309 -15.10 3.20 -61.51
C ARG A 309 -14.03 2.13 -61.76
N ALA A 310 -13.26 1.88 -60.69
CA ALA A 310 -12.92 0.59 -60.07
C ALA A 310 -11.61 -0.18 -60.40
N HIS A 311 -10.98 -0.56 -59.27
CA HIS A 311 -10.06 -1.66 -58.95
C HIS A 311 -8.56 -1.58 -59.30
N GLY A 312 -7.72 -1.62 -58.24
CA GLY A 312 -6.54 -2.50 -58.21
C GLY A 312 -5.21 -1.93 -57.68
N ALA A 313 -4.94 -2.12 -56.38
CA ALA A 313 -3.62 -2.24 -55.72
C ALA A 313 -2.69 -0.98 -55.65
N PRO A 314 -1.47 -1.06 -55.06
CA PRO A 314 -1.11 -0.80 -53.66
C PRO A 314 -0.13 0.40 -53.46
N GLY A 315 0.18 0.79 -52.21
CA GLY A 315 1.40 1.57 -51.88
C GLY A 315 1.23 2.78 -50.94
N HIS A 316 1.96 2.76 -49.81
CA HIS A 316 2.25 3.85 -48.85
C HIS A 316 2.75 5.16 -49.52
N PRO A 317 2.76 6.36 -48.87
CA PRO A 317 3.00 6.62 -47.44
C PRO A 317 2.14 7.73 -46.79
N ALA A 318 2.03 7.75 -45.45
CA ALA A 318 1.56 8.93 -44.71
C ALA A 318 2.59 9.28 -43.64
N GLY A 319 3.16 10.48 -43.76
CA GLY A 319 4.04 11.10 -42.78
C GLY A 319 3.32 11.48 -41.47
N PRO A 320 4.09 11.97 -40.48
CA PRO A 320 3.68 11.95 -39.07
C PRO A 320 2.70 13.09 -38.76
N ALA A 321 1.53 12.72 -38.25
CA ALA A 321 0.62 13.67 -37.62
C ALA A 321 0.93 13.73 -36.12
N HIS A 322 1.61 14.81 -35.71
CA HIS A 322 1.61 15.25 -34.32
C HIS A 322 0.16 15.45 -33.84
N GLY A 323 -0.25 14.68 -32.84
CA GLY A 323 -1.55 14.81 -32.17
C GLY A 323 -1.36 14.87 -30.65
N ARG A 324 -1.26 16.09 -30.12
CA ARG A 324 -1.38 16.39 -28.69
C ARG A 324 -2.76 15.95 -28.19
N GLY A 325 -2.80 15.27 -27.05
CA GLY A 325 -4.05 15.02 -26.31
C GLY A 325 -4.06 13.71 -25.53
N ALA A 326 -3.06 13.47 -24.66
CA ALA A 326 -3.18 12.42 -23.66
C ALA A 326 -4.33 12.80 -22.70
N ARG A 327 -5.48 12.12 -22.82
CA ARG A 327 -6.56 12.22 -21.84
C ARG A 327 -6.01 11.72 -20.52
N ARG A 328 -6.09 12.55 -19.46
CA ARG A 328 -5.86 12.12 -18.09
C ARG A 328 -6.78 10.93 -17.81
N PRO A 329 -6.28 9.77 -17.39
CA PRO A 329 -7.12 8.62 -17.14
C PRO A 329 -8.09 8.86 -15.99
N GLU A 330 -9.26 8.22 -16.05
CA GLU A 330 -10.25 8.33 -14.98
C GLU A 330 -9.75 7.69 -13.68
N PRO A 331 -10.03 8.29 -12.50
CA PRO A 331 -9.73 7.67 -11.21
C PRO A 331 -10.43 6.32 -11.11
N GLY A 332 -9.68 5.25 -10.82
CA GLY A 332 -10.22 3.89 -10.72
C GLY A 332 -10.01 3.00 -11.94
N ALA A 333 -9.50 3.53 -13.06
CA ALA A 333 -9.10 2.69 -14.19
C ALA A 333 -7.84 1.87 -13.85
N VAL A 334 -8.02 0.63 -13.40
CA VAL A 334 -6.96 -0.39 -13.38
C VAL A 334 -7.00 -1.09 -14.72
N PHE A 335 -6.23 -0.60 -15.68
CA PHE A 335 -5.94 -1.37 -16.88
C PHE A 335 -5.06 -2.56 -16.49
N GLY A 336 -5.35 -3.75 -17.02
CA GLY A 336 -4.52 -4.93 -16.81
C GLY A 336 -3.06 -4.59 -17.13
N ALA A 337 -2.20 -4.67 -16.13
CA ALA A 337 -0.77 -4.55 -16.36
C ALA A 337 -0.28 -5.84 -17.03
N ASP A 338 0.52 -5.71 -18.08
CA ASP A 338 1.16 -6.86 -18.71
C ASP A 338 2.33 -7.29 -17.81
N TYR A 339 2.06 -8.25 -16.93
CA TYR A 339 3.09 -8.85 -16.09
C TYR A 339 3.92 -9.80 -16.94
N VAL A 340 5.22 -9.54 -17.01
CA VAL A 340 6.13 -10.43 -17.73
C VAL A 340 6.26 -11.73 -16.96
N ASP A 341 6.40 -12.84 -17.68
CA ASP A 341 6.73 -14.13 -17.09
C ASP A 341 7.91 -13.98 -16.11
N ARG A 342 7.69 -14.37 -14.86
CA ARG A 342 8.63 -14.17 -13.76
C ARG A 342 9.95 -14.92 -13.97
N ARG A 343 9.90 -16.13 -14.57
CA ARG A 343 11.10 -16.93 -14.87
C ARG A 343 11.92 -16.29 -15.98
N ARG A 344 11.26 -15.85 -17.05
CA ARG A 344 11.93 -15.11 -18.14
C ARG A 344 12.55 -13.82 -17.63
N THR A 345 11.87 -13.13 -16.72
CA THR A 345 12.39 -11.91 -16.09
C THR A 345 13.62 -12.20 -15.23
N ALA A 346 13.59 -13.26 -14.42
CA ALA A 346 14.72 -13.66 -13.57
C ALA A 346 16.00 -13.94 -14.40
N GLU A 347 15.87 -14.61 -15.54
CA GLU A 347 17.01 -14.86 -16.43
C GLU A 347 17.57 -13.56 -17.04
N ARG A 348 16.71 -12.63 -17.46
CA ARG A 348 17.14 -11.32 -17.98
C ARG A 348 17.82 -10.46 -16.91
N VAL A 349 17.30 -10.51 -15.68
CA VAL A 349 17.92 -9.89 -14.49
C VAL A 349 19.29 -10.50 -14.24
N ARG A 350 19.44 -11.83 -14.35
CA ARG A 350 20.72 -12.53 -14.23
C ARG A 350 21.73 -12.07 -15.30
N VAL A 351 21.30 -11.95 -16.55
CA VAL A 351 22.16 -11.45 -17.64
C VAL A 351 22.62 -10.01 -17.39
N SER A 352 21.73 -9.12 -16.93
CA SER A 352 22.08 -7.74 -16.57
C SER A 352 22.99 -7.65 -15.35
N ALA A 353 22.80 -8.54 -14.38
CA ALA A 353 23.65 -8.68 -13.21
C ALA A 353 25.10 -9.05 -13.57
N ASP A 354 25.28 -9.94 -14.55
CA ASP A 354 26.60 -10.37 -15.03
C ASP A 354 27.30 -9.30 -15.91
N ALA A 355 26.55 -8.32 -16.41
CA ALA A 355 27.06 -7.24 -17.25
C ALA A 355 27.67 -6.10 -16.41
N ALA A 356 28.97 -6.22 -16.10
CA ALA A 356 29.74 -5.26 -15.30
C ALA A 356 29.98 -3.89 -15.98
N ASP A 357 29.73 -3.76 -17.27
CA ASP A 357 29.93 -2.53 -18.04
C ASP A 357 28.94 -2.46 -19.21
N SER A 358 28.78 -1.28 -19.82
CA SER A 358 27.86 -1.03 -20.92
C SER A 358 28.42 -0.07 -21.95
N ARG A 359 28.04 -0.27 -23.22
CA ARG A 359 28.31 0.69 -24.32
C ARG A 359 27.35 1.88 -24.32
N VAL A 360 26.22 1.78 -23.61
CA VAL A 360 25.21 2.85 -23.52
C VAL A 360 25.75 3.97 -22.64
N HIS A 361 26.16 3.62 -21.42
CA HIS A 361 26.91 4.51 -20.52
C HIS A 361 28.03 3.70 -19.87
N PRO A 362 29.29 3.89 -20.30
CA PRO A 362 30.42 3.17 -19.73
C PRO A 362 30.60 3.44 -18.24
N MET A 363 30.93 2.40 -17.48
CA MET A 363 31.13 2.48 -16.03
C MET A 363 32.22 3.50 -15.65
N ALA A 364 33.25 3.63 -16.50
CA ALA A 364 34.34 4.60 -16.31
C ALA A 364 33.88 6.07 -16.34
N GLU A 365 32.74 6.37 -16.96
CA GLU A 365 32.19 7.73 -17.06
C GLU A 365 31.25 8.08 -15.91
N VAL A 366 30.71 7.08 -15.21
CA VAL A 366 29.71 7.25 -14.15
C VAL A 366 30.21 8.14 -13.00
N PRO A 367 31.44 7.96 -12.46
CA PRO A 367 31.93 8.86 -11.40
C PRO A 367 32.04 10.31 -11.88
N GLY A 368 32.55 10.54 -13.10
CA GLY A 368 32.67 11.88 -13.68
C GLY A 368 31.32 12.55 -13.92
N TRP A 369 30.30 11.78 -14.28
CA TRP A 369 28.92 12.25 -14.39
C TRP A 369 28.36 12.70 -13.03
N LEU A 370 28.44 11.85 -12.00
CA LEU A 370 27.95 12.16 -10.66
C LEU A 370 28.64 13.41 -10.09
N ASP A 371 29.96 13.47 -10.20
CA ASP A 371 30.77 14.61 -9.78
C ASP A 371 30.42 15.90 -10.54
N GLY A 372 30.25 15.79 -11.86
CA GLY A 372 29.84 16.91 -12.71
C GLY A 372 28.48 17.44 -12.32
N TYR A 373 27.53 16.53 -12.09
CA TYR A 373 26.17 16.87 -11.67
C TYR A 373 26.15 17.49 -10.27
N ALA A 374 26.85 16.92 -9.30
CA ALA A 374 26.97 17.46 -7.94
C ALA A 374 27.53 18.90 -7.94
N ARG A 375 28.57 19.17 -8.74
CA ARG A 375 29.14 20.53 -8.86
C ARG A 375 28.22 21.51 -9.56
N ALA A 376 27.42 21.06 -10.51
CA ALA A 376 26.48 21.92 -11.24
C ALA A 376 25.18 22.20 -10.46
N HIS A 377 24.84 21.34 -9.48
CA HIS A 377 23.61 21.38 -8.72
C HIS A 377 23.89 21.49 -7.22
N HIS A 378 24.26 22.70 -6.78
CA HIS A 378 24.45 22.99 -5.36
C HIS A 378 23.15 22.82 -4.58
N PHE A 379 23.22 21.95 -3.59
CA PHE A 379 22.13 21.60 -2.69
C PHE A 379 22.68 21.55 -1.26
N HIS A 380 22.10 22.34 -0.37
CA HIS A 380 22.55 22.42 1.02
C HIS A 380 21.36 22.49 1.97
N ALA A 381 21.47 21.81 3.12
CA ALA A 381 20.47 21.84 4.17
C ALA A 381 21.13 22.32 5.47
N GLU A 382 20.64 23.43 6.01
CA GLU A 382 21.16 24.05 7.23
C GLU A 382 20.18 23.83 8.38
N PRO A 383 20.65 23.37 9.56
CA PRO A 383 19.82 23.34 10.75
C PRO A 383 19.31 24.73 11.11
N ILE A 384 18.02 24.84 11.43
CA ILE A 384 17.37 26.08 11.86
C ILE A 384 16.55 25.84 13.14
N PRO A 385 16.29 26.88 13.95
CA PRO A 385 15.25 26.86 14.97
C PRO A 385 13.88 26.45 14.41
N PHE A 386 13.03 25.81 15.22
CA PHE A 386 11.69 25.40 14.79
C PHE A 386 10.78 26.58 14.42
N ASP A 387 10.96 27.75 15.05
CA ASP A 387 10.17 28.95 14.76
C ASP A 387 10.45 29.55 13.36
N ARG A 388 11.57 29.13 12.72
CA ARG A 388 11.91 29.46 11.34
C ARG A 388 11.33 28.48 10.32
N LEU A 389 10.68 27.39 10.75
CA LEU A 389 9.97 26.52 9.82
C LEU A 389 8.82 27.29 9.16
N ARG A 390 8.84 27.39 7.84
CA ARG A 390 7.76 27.94 7.04
C ARG A 390 6.69 26.88 6.85
N ARG A 391 5.45 27.22 7.19
CA ARG A 391 4.25 26.38 7.00
C ARG A 391 4.21 25.09 7.81
N TRP A 392 5.10 24.93 8.77
CA TRP A 392 5.01 23.89 9.79
C TRP A 392 4.74 24.53 11.14
N TYR A 393 3.94 23.87 11.96
CA TYR A 393 3.59 24.37 13.28
C TYR A 393 3.41 23.21 14.26
N PHE A 394 3.57 23.52 15.54
CA PHE A 394 3.16 22.63 16.61
C PHE A 394 1.69 22.85 16.91
N GLU A 395 0.90 21.80 16.74
CA GLU A 395 -0.55 21.85 16.91
C GLU A 395 -0.92 22.12 18.40
N PRO A 396 -1.74 23.14 18.69
CA PRO A 396 -2.13 23.43 20.07
C PRO A 396 -2.87 22.26 20.73
N GLY A 397 -2.43 21.87 21.92
CA GLY A 397 -3.05 20.83 22.74
C GLY A 397 -2.53 19.40 22.49
N THR A 398 -2.04 19.10 21.28
CA THR A 398 -1.35 17.83 21.00
C THR A 398 0.18 17.98 21.01
N GLY A 399 0.65 19.15 20.58
CA GLY A 399 2.04 19.47 20.31
C GLY A 399 2.62 18.71 19.11
N ASP A 400 1.80 18.06 18.29
CA ASP A 400 2.24 17.36 17.10
C ASP A 400 2.83 18.37 16.09
N LEU A 401 3.93 18.01 15.44
CA LEU A 401 4.53 18.84 14.40
C LEU A 401 3.87 18.51 13.06
N ARG A 402 3.08 19.45 12.53
CA ARG A 402 2.28 19.27 11.31
C ARG A 402 2.59 20.36 10.29
N HIS A 403 2.31 20.07 9.02
CA HIS A 403 2.33 21.07 7.96
C HIS A 403 0.93 21.66 7.75
N GLU A 404 0.84 22.98 7.53
CA GLU A 404 -0.43 23.74 7.37
C GLU A 404 -1.35 23.21 6.27
N SER A 405 -0.81 22.55 5.24
CA SER A 405 -1.62 21.97 4.17
C SER A 405 -2.35 20.68 4.57
N GLY A 406 -2.05 20.10 5.73
CA GLY A 406 -2.51 18.75 6.11
C GLY A 406 -1.90 17.62 5.27
N ARG A 407 -0.91 17.93 4.43
CA ARG A 407 -0.16 16.99 3.57
C ARG A 407 1.25 16.76 4.12
N PHE A 408 2.06 15.97 3.41
CA PHE A 408 3.38 15.49 3.86
C PHE A 408 3.25 14.49 5.02
N PHE A 409 4.13 14.60 6.01
CA PHE A 409 4.13 13.78 7.21
C PHE A 409 3.84 14.65 8.43
N ALA A 410 3.46 14.02 9.53
CA ALA A 410 3.45 14.61 10.86
C ALA A 410 4.49 13.92 11.74
N VAL A 411 4.94 14.62 12.79
CA VAL A 411 5.62 13.99 13.92
C VAL A 411 4.65 13.99 15.09
N GLU A 412 4.28 12.78 15.53
CA GLU A 412 3.29 12.52 16.58
C GLU A 412 3.93 11.73 17.71
N GLY A 413 3.25 11.57 18.85
CA GLY A 413 3.64 10.63 19.88
C GLY A 413 3.13 9.22 19.58
N LEU A 414 3.95 8.20 19.84
CA LEU A 414 3.53 6.81 19.78
C LEU A 414 3.80 6.12 21.12
N ARG A 415 2.74 5.64 21.75
CA ARG A 415 2.82 4.74 22.89
C ARG A 415 2.96 3.30 22.39
N THR A 416 4.03 2.64 22.79
CA THR A 416 4.31 1.25 22.44
C THR A 416 4.55 0.42 23.67
N GLY A 417 4.01 -0.79 23.70
CA GLY A 417 4.29 -1.80 24.72
C GLY A 417 4.20 -3.20 24.11
N SER A 418 5.01 -4.13 24.61
CA SER A 418 4.95 -5.53 24.19
C SER A 418 4.91 -6.49 25.38
N ASP A 419 4.69 -7.76 25.11
CA ASP A 419 4.83 -8.83 26.10
C ASP A 419 6.27 -9.02 26.59
N ASN A 420 7.26 -8.79 25.73
CA ASN A 420 8.70 -8.90 26.04
C ASN A 420 9.32 -7.62 26.60
N ASP A 421 8.72 -6.47 26.33
CA ASP A 421 9.03 -5.18 26.95
C ASP A 421 7.71 -4.54 27.42
N PRO A 422 7.23 -4.91 28.63
CA PRO A 422 5.95 -4.44 29.15
C PRO A 422 5.95 -2.98 29.58
N ALA A 423 7.10 -2.30 29.54
CA ALA A 423 7.15 -0.87 29.80
C ALA A 423 6.48 -0.11 28.64
N ASP A 424 5.39 0.59 28.93
CA ASP A 424 4.78 1.52 27.99
C ASP A 424 5.75 2.70 27.76
N ARG A 425 6.42 2.69 26.61
CA ARG A 425 7.30 3.77 26.17
C ARG A 425 6.52 4.69 25.25
N VAL A 426 6.78 5.99 25.35
CA VAL A 426 6.27 6.98 24.40
C VAL A 426 7.45 7.64 23.72
N GLN A 427 7.49 7.59 22.40
CA GLN A 427 8.50 8.27 21.58
C GLN A 427 7.84 9.10 20.47
N PRO A 428 8.51 10.12 19.92
CA PRO A 428 8.13 10.70 18.64
C PRO A 428 8.13 9.62 17.56
N ILE A 429 7.22 9.73 16.59
CA ILE A 429 7.16 8.88 15.41
C ILE A 429 6.78 9.72 14.19
N ILE A 430 7.31 9.37 13.02
CA ILE A 430 6.88 9.96 11.76
C ILE A 430 5.62 9.24 11.29
N ALA A 431 4.51 9.97 11.20
CA ALA A 431 3.24 9.48 10.69
C ALA A 431 3.01 10.04 9.27
N GLN A 432 3.02 9.16 8.27
CA GLN A 432 2.72 9.51 6.88
C GLN A 432 1.86 8.40 6.26
N PRO A 433 0.52 8.51 6.29
CA PRO A 433 -0.38 7.44 5.83
C PRO A 433 -0.35 7.25 4.31
N GLU A 434 0.24 8.18 3.56
CA GLU A 434 0.35 8.08 2.11
C GLU A 434 1.39 7.05 1.68
N VAL A 435 0.98 6.12 0.82
CA VAL A 435 1.88 5.25 0.07
C VAL A 435 2.54 6.05 -1.05
N GLY A 436 3.86 6.24 -0.98
CA GLY A 436 4.64 6.82 -2.05
C GLY A 436 4.95 5.79 -3.15
N LEU A 437 5.46 6.28 -4.28
CA LEU A 437 5.84 5.48 -5.43
C LEU A 437 7.34 5.60 -5.64
N LEU A 438 7.99 4.44 -5.69
CA LEU A 438 9.43 4.25 -5.97
C LEU A 438 9.53 3.40 -7.24
N GLY A 439 9.90 4.02 -8.35
CA GLY A 439 9.85 3.42 -9.68
C GLY A 439 11.20 3.44 -10.37
N ILE A 440 11.64 2.31 -10.90
CA ILE A 440 12.78 2.21 -11.81
C ILE A 440 12.29 1.81 -13.21
N LEU A 441 12.62 2.62 -14.21
CA LEU A 441 12.40 2.30 -15.61
C LEU A 441 13.49 1.34 -16.08
N ALA A 442 13.10 0.32 -16.82
CA ALA A 442 13.99 -0.65 -17.44
C ALA A 442 13.86 -0.62 -18.97
N HIS A 443 14.97 -0.81 -19.67
CA HIS A 443 14.98 -0.97 -21.12
C HIS A 443 16.09 -1.95 -21.52
N GLU A 444 15.87 -2.73 -22.57
CA GLU A 444 16.85 -3.69 -23.05
C GLU A 444 17.69 -3.06 -24.18
N PHE A 445 19.01 -2.97 -23.96
CA PHE A 445 19.97 -2.58 -24.99
C PHE A 445 20.81 -3.80 -25.34
N ASP A 446 20.84 -4.17 -26.63
CA ASP A 446 21.63 -5.29 -27.13
C ASP A 446 21.43 -6.61 -26.34
N GLY A 447 20.20 -6.90 -25.90
CA GLY A 447 19.88 -8.12 -25.14
C GLY A 447 20.08 -8.00 -23.63
N VAL A 448 20.49 -6.84 -23.11
CA VAL A 448 20.81 -6.62 -21.68
C VAL A 448 19.91 -5.56 -21.08
N LEU A 449 19.21 -5.91 -19.99
CA LEU A 449 18.41 -4.94 -19.22
C LEU A 449 19.30 -3.85 -18.64
N HIS A 450 18.89 -2.60 -18.83
CA HIS A 450 19.43 -1.42 -18.16
C HIS A 450 18.31 -0.76 -17.36
N PHE A 451 18.70 -0.08 -16.29
CA PHE A 451 17.83 0.61 -15.35
C PHE A 451 18.16 2.10 -15.41
N LEU A 452 17.14 2.94 -15.56
CA LEU A 452 17.32 4.39 -15.67
C LEU A 452 17.47 5.00 -14.27
N MET A 453 18.72 5.21 -13.86
CA MET A 453 19.04 5.69 -12.52
C MET A 453 19.12 7.21 -12.49
N GLN A 454 18.68 7.84 -11.40
CA GLN A 454 18.68 9.29 -11.24
C GLN A 454 19.73 9.74 -10.21
N ALA A 455 20.62 10.65 -10.60
CA ALA A 455 21.44 11.44 -9.67
C ALA A 455 20.54 12.45 -8.95
N LYS A 456 20.29 12.22 -7.66
CA LYS A 456 19.30 12.98 -6.90
C LYS A 456 19.87 13.55 -5.61
N PRO A 457 19.83 14.89 -5.45
CA PRO A 457 20.17 15.52 -4.19
C PRO A 457 18.96 15.53 -3.26
N GLU A 458 19.20 15.24 -1.99
CA GLU A 458 18.20 15.26 -0.92
C GLU A 458 18.80 15.92 0.33
N PRO A 459 18.00 16.61 1.17
CA PRO A 459 18.51 17.43 2.26
C PRO A 459 19.18 16.65 3.39
N GLY A 460 18.87 15.37 3.51
CA GLY A 460 19.48 14.48 4.47
C GLY A 460 20.62 13.61 3.94
N ASN A 461 20.95 13.71 2.65
CA ASN A 461 22.06 12.94 2.06
C ASN A 461 23.40 13.41 2.62
N VAL A 462 24.21 12.50 3.15
CA VAL A 462 25.47 12.85 3.82
C VAL A 462 26.51 13.45 2.86
N ASN A 463 26.45 13.06 1.60
CA ASN A 463 27.29 13.52 0.49
C ASN A 463 26.56 14.49 -0.45
N GLY A 464 25.34 14.91 -0.11
CA GLY A 464 24.52 15.84 -0.89
C GLY A 464 23.88 15.26 -2.16
N LEU A 465 24.43 14.20 -2.76
CA LEU A 465 23.92 13.57 -4.00
C LEU A 465 24.05 12.05 -3.91
N GLN A 466 22.97 11.34 -4.25
CA GLN A 466 22.96 9.87 -4.32
C GLN A 466 22.28 9.38 -5.58
N LEU A 467 22.48 8.10 -5.91
CA LEU A 467 21.79 7.41 -6.99
C LEU A 467 20.43 6.90 -6.50
N SER A 468 19.36 7.41 -7.08
CA SER A 468 17.97 7.14 -6.73
C SER A 468 17.21 6.43 -7.87
N PRO A 469 16.01 5.88 -7.59
CA PRO A 469 15.14 5.36 -8.64
C PRO A 469 14.81 6.43 -9.68
N THR A 470 14.33 6.01 -10.86
CA THR A 470 13.85 6.93 -11.90
C THR A 470 12.79 7.89 -11.38
N VAL A 471 11.91 7.39 -10.52
CA VAL A 471 10.83 8.14 -9.88
C VAL A 471 10.83 7.81 -8.39
N GLN A 472 10.87 8.85 -7.56
CA GLN A 472 10.61 8.76 -6.12
C GLN A 472 9.72 9.94 -5.76
N ALA A 473 8.44 9.66 -5.53
CA ALA A 473 7.47 10.70 -5.26
C ALA A 473 6.29 10.21 -4.42
N THR A 474 5.73 11.13 -3.64
CA THR A 474 4.58 10.91 -2.77
C THR A 474 3.30 11.33 -3.45
N ARG A 475 2.16 10.81 -2.99
CA ARG A 475 0.83 11.19 -3.52
C ARG A 475 0.59 12.70 -3.44
N SER A 476 1.00 13.33 -2.34
CA SER A 476 1.02 14.79 -2.17
C SER A 476 1.72 15.55 -3.31
N ASN A 477 2.75 14.97 -3.94
CA ASN A 477 3.49 15.58 -5.06
C ASN A 477 2.84 15.30 -6.43
N PHE A 478 2.08 14.20 -6.57
CA PHE A 478 1.40 13.82 -7.82
C PHE A 478 0.15 14.65 -8.12
N ASP A 479 -0.55 15.13 -7.09
CA ASP A 479 -1.77 15.90 -7.24
C ASP A 479 -1.52 17.38 -7.69
N GLU A 480 -0.28 17.73 -8.10
CA GLU A 480 0.14 19.04 -8.65
C GLU A 480 -0.23 20.27 -7.78
N VAL A 481 -0.44 20.08 -6.48
CA VAL A 481 -0.93 21.14 -5.58
C VAL A 481 0.08 22.27 -5.32
N HIS A 482 1.32 22.08 -5.77
CA HIS A 482 2.36 23.09 -5.66
C HIS A 482 2.61 23.89 -6.95
N HIS A 483 1.84 23.69 -8.02
CA HIS A 483 2.10 24.32 -9.33
C HIS A 483 3.52 24.08 -9.86
N GLY A 484 4.22 23.05 -9.37
CA GLY A 484 5.55 22.65 -9.82
C GLY A 484 5.51 21.82 -11.09
N ARG A 485 6.66 21.67 -11.75
CA ARG A 485 6.84 20.79 -12.92
C ARG A 485 6.39 19.37 -12.58
N PRO A 486 5.74 18.69 -13.54
CA PRO A 486 5.41 17.29 -13.40
C PRO A 486 6.68 16.47 -13.12
N THR A 487 6.57 15.48 -12.22
CA THR A 487 7.68 14.57 -11.94
C THR A 487 8.01 13.78 -13.21
N PRO A 488 9.25 13.86 -13.74
CA PRO A 488 9.63 13.15 -14.95
C PRO A 488 9.32 11.66 -14.85
N PHE A 489 8.88 11.05 -15.95
CA PHE A 489 8.59 9.61 -16.08
C PHE A 489 7.47 9.05 -15.20
N LEU A 490 6.79 9.86 -14.39
CA LEU A 490 5.76 9.39 -13.46
C LEU A 490 4.65 8.56 -14.13
N ASP A 491 4.23 8.97 -15.33
CA ASP A 491 3.14 8.32 -16.05
C ASP A 491 3.41 6.83 -16.29
N TRP A 492 4.67 6.43 -16.48
CA TRP A 492 5.06 5.01 -16.63
C TRP A 492 4.64 4.14 -15.44
N PHE A 493 4.65 4.70 -14.24
CA PHE A 493 4.37 3.96 -13.00
C PHE A 493 2.93 4.13 -12.53
N ILE A 494 2.26 5.21 -12.92
CA ILE A 494 0.83 5.39 -12.67
C ILE A 494 0.03 4.65 -13.75
N GLN A 495 0.08 5.11 -15.00
CA GLN A 495 -0.65 4.56 -16.13
C GLN A 495 0.04 4.91 -17.46
N HIS A 496 0.60 3.91 -18.15
CA HIS A 496 1.22 4.09 -19.47
C HIS A 496 0.91 2.88 -20.39
N PRO A 497 0.43 3.11 -21.63
CA PRO A 497 0.21 2.04 -22.61
C PRO A 497 1.52 1.33 -22.97
N GLY A 498 1.50 0.00 -23.07
CA GLY A 498 2.69 -0.77 -23.47
C GLY A 498 3.77 -0.93 -22.40
N ARG A 499 3.49 -0.51 -21.16
CA ARG A 499 4.39 -0.79 -20.04
C ARG A 499 4.35 -2.29 -19.68
N ARG A 500 5.51 -2.87 -19.40
CA ARG A 500 5.64 -4.24 -18.89
C ARG A 500 6.11 -4.20 -17.44
N VAL A 501 5.38 -4.83 -16.52
CA VAL A 501 5.74 -4.80 -15.10
C VAL A 501 6.68 -5.96 -14.80
N LEU A 502 7.90 -5.65 -14.35
CA LEU A 502 8.90 -6.64 -13.94
C LEU A 502 8.84 -6.93 -12.44
N ALA A 503 8.52 -5.90 -11.64
CA ALA A 503 8.28 -6.01 -10.21
C ALA A 503 7.28 -4.93 -9.77
N ASP A 504 6.38 -5.26 -8.85
CA ASP A 504 5.41 -4.32 -8.27
C ASP A 504 4.93 -4.86 -6.92
N SER A 505 5.37 -4.24 -5.83
CA SER A 505 4.94 -4.64 -4.49
C SER A 505 4.97 -3.46 -3.51
N ILE A 506 4.10 -3.52 -2.50
CA ILE A 506 4.06 -2.54 -1.42
C ILE A 506 5.00 -3.04 -0.32
N GLN A 507 5.99 -2.25 0.06
CA GLN A 507 6.99 -2.62 1.06
C GLN A 507 7.04 -1.60 2.21
N SER A 508 7.35 -2.10 3.41
CA SER A 508 7.47 -1.32 4.66
C SER A 508 8.76 -0.49 4.70
N GLU A 509 8.74 0.65 5.38
CA GLU A 509 9.95 1.44 5.69
C GLU A 509 10.45 1.20 7.14
N GLN A 510 11.39 2.02 7.64
CA GLN A 510 12.01 1.84 8.96
C GLN A 510 10.97 1.95 10.09
N ALA A 511 10.57 0.81 10.63
CA ALA A 511 9.57 0.73 11.69
C ALA A 511 10.00 1.35 13.02
N ASP A 512 11.29 1.59 13.24
CA ASP A 512 11.77 2.31 14.45
C ASP A 512 11.38 3.79 14.45
N TRP A 513 11.11 4.36 13.27
CA TRP A 513 10.97 5.80 13.06
C TRP A 513 9.68 6.19 12.35
N PHE A 514 9.10 5.28 11.57
CA PHE A 514 7.82 5.47 10.90
C PHE A 514 6.71 4.62 11.53
N LEU A 515 5.52 5.20 11.61
CA LEU A 515 4.29 4.46 11.93
C LEU A 515 3.68 3.90 10.64
N HIS A 516 3.73 2.57 10.49
CA HIS A 516 3.04 1.82 9.42
C HIS A 516 3.29 2.40 8.01
N LYS A 517 4.49 2.92 7.74
CA LYS A 517 4.82 3.53 6.46
C LYS A 517 5.16 2.48 5.42
N HIS A 518 4.57 2.62 4.25
CA HIS A 518 4.87 1.80 3.07
C HIS A 518 5.10 2.64 1.83
N ASN A 519 5.86 2.10 0.89
CA ASN A 519 6.01 2.62 -0.46
C ASN A 519 5.75 1.49 -1.48
N ARG A 520 5.18 1.85 -2.62
CA ARG A 520 5.03 0.96 -3.77
C ARG A 520 6.34 0.94 -4.54
N ASN A 521 7.02 -0.20 -4.52
CA ASN A 521 8.28 -0.45 -5.21
C ASN A 521 7.95 -1.07 -6.57
N MET A 522 8.41 -0.44 -7.66
CA MET A 522 8.07 -0.83 -9.01
C MET A 522 9.30 -0.85 -9.92
N VAL A 523 9.38 -1.88 -10.77
CA VAL A 523 10.25 -1.90 -11.94
C VAL A 523 9.40 -2.09 -13.17
N VAL A 524 9.47 -1.13 -14.08
CA VAL A 524 8.64 -1.07 -15.29
C VAL A 524 9.53 -1.03 -16.52
N GLU A 525 9.33 -1.96 -17.43
CA GLU A 525 10.04 -2.04 -18.69
C GLU A 525 9.31 -1.25 -19.79
N THR A 526 10.10 -0.53 -20.61
CA THR A 526 9.68 0.19 -21.82
C THR A 526 10.25 -0.45 -23.08
N ASP A 527 9.49 -0.41 -24.18
CA ASP A 527 9.92 -0.84 -25.52
C ASP A 527 10.78 0.17 -26.28
N ALA A 528 10.81 1.42 -25.82
CA ALA A 528 11.58 2.49 -26.44
C ALA A 528 12.49 3.16 -25.42
N VAL A 529 13.67 3.57 -25.89
CA VAL A 529 14.57 4.43 -25.13
C VAL A 529 13.87 5.77 -24.91
N VAL A 530 13.68 6.14 -23.64
CA VAL A 530 13.11 7.43 -23.28
C VAL A 530 14.18 8.51 -23.27
N GLU A 531 13.86 9.70 -23.76
CA GLU A 531 14.71 10.88 -23.61
C GLU A 531 14.75 11.27 -22.13
N ALA A 532 15.96 11.37 -21.57
CA ALA A 532 16.19 11.78 -20.20
C ALA A 532 17.21 12.91 -20.13
N ASP A 533 17.08 13.78 -19.13
CA ASP A 533 18.00 14.89 -18.94
C ASP A 533 19.35 14.42 -18.35
N ASP A 534 20.22 15.37 -18.04
CA ASP A 534 21.57 15.10 -17.54
C ASP A 534 21.58 14.45 -16.14
N ALA A 535 20.47 14.46 -15.41
CA ALA A 535 20.33 13.80 -14.12
C ALA A 535 20.16 12.29 -14.21
N PHE A 536 20.00 11.70 -15.41
CA PHE A 536 19.71 10.27 -15.56
C PHE A 536 20.75 9.51 -16.38
N ARG A 537 21.02 8.26 -15.99
CA ARG A 537 21.84 7.33 -16.77
C ARG A 537 21.23 5.93 -16.78
N TRP A 538 21.22 5.31 -17.96
CA TRP A 538 20.94 3.90 -18.13
C TRP A 538 22.14 3.08 -17.66
N LEU A 539 21.97 2.27 -16.62
CA LEU A 539 23.02 1.41 -16.06
C LEU A 539 22.54 -0.04 -16.03
N THR A 540 23.43 -1.00 -16.28
CA THR A 540 23.12 -2.41 -16.02
C THR A 540 23.05 -2.68 -14.51
N LEU A 541 22.45 -3.80 -14.11
CA LEU A 541 22.47 -4.23 -12.71
C LEU A 541 23.91 -4.51 -12.23
N GLY A 542 24.78 -5.03 -13.10
CA GLY A 542 26.21 -5.23 -12.80
C GLY A 542 26.96 -3.93 -12.50
N GLN A 543 26.69 -2.84 -13.24
CA GLN A 543 27.24 -1.52 -12.94
C GLN A 543 26.72 -1.00 -11.60
N ILE A 544 25.41 -1.11 -11.34
CA ILE A 544 24.81 -0.66 -10.07
C ILE A 544 25.41 -1.42 -8.89
N ARG A 545 25.64 -2.73 -9.01
CA ARG A 545 26.30 -3.55 -7.98
C ARG A 545 27.71 -3.05 -7.65
N GLN A 546 28.50 -2.64 -8.64
CA GLN A 546 29.81 -2.03 -8.36
C GLN A 546 29.68 -0.69 -7.62
N LEU A 547 28.70 0.14 -7.98
CA LEU A 547 28.43 1.40 -7.28
C LEU A 547 27.96 1.16 -5.84
N MET A 548 27.28 0.05 -5.55
CA MET A 548 26.88 -0.34 -4.20
C MET A 548 28.06 -0.67 -3.28
N LEU A 549 29.27 -0.86 -3.80
CA LEU A 549 30.47 -1.04 -2.96
C LEU A 549 31.01 0.28 -2.41
N GLN A 550 30.43 1.42 -2.80
CA GLN A 550 30.80 2.74 -2.33
C GLN A 550 29.85 3.21 -1.24
N ASP A 551 30.42 3.77 -0.18
CA ASP A 551 29.66 4.32 0.93
C ASP A 551 28.70 5.41 0.45
N ASP A 552 27.46 5.36 0.95
CA ASP A 552 26.43 6.39 0.76
C ASP A 552 26.16 6.77 -0.70
N LEU A 553 26.40 5.89 -1.67
CA LEU A 553 26.21 6.22 -3.09
C LEU A 553 24.85 5.79 -3.63
N VAL A 554 24.52 4.50 -3.53
CA VAL A 554 23.23 3.97 -4.01
C VAL A 554 22.21 4.13 -2.90
N ASN A 555 21.21 4.99 -3.08
CA ASN A 555 20.29 5.40 -2.02
C ASN A 555 19.38 4.24 -1.56
N MET A 556 18.73 4.45 -0.41
CA MET A 556 17.87 3.42 0.21
C MET A 556 16.72 2.97 -0.68
N ASP A 557 16.04 3.91 -1.35
CA ASP A 557 14.91 3.61 -2.21
C ASP A 557 15.32 2.71 -3.38
N THR A 558 16.47 2.99 -4.00
CA THR A 558 17.05 2.15 -5.05
C THR A 558 17.31 0.74 -4.54
N ARG A 559 17.95 0.60 -3.38
CA ARG A 559 18.26 -0.72 -2.79
C ARG A 559 16.97 -1.51 -2.51
N SER A 560 15.91 -0.84 -2.04
CA SER A 560 14.60 -1.45 -1.79
C SER A 560 13.90 -1.90 -3.06
N VAL A 561 13.89 -1.06 -4.12
CA VAL A 561 13.24 -1.41 -5.39
C VAL A 561 13.98 -2.56 -6.09
N LEU A 562 15.32 -2.52 -6.11
CA LEU A 562 16.13 -3.58 -6.73
C LEU A 562 15.98 -4.93 -6.02
N ALA A 563 15.76 -4.95 -4.70
CA ALA A 563 15.50 -6.17 -3.95
C ALA A 563 14.25 -6.92 -4.46
N CYS A 564 13.29 -6.21 -5.05
CA CYS A 564 12.03 -6.77 -5.53
C CYS A 564 12.15 -7.43 -6.92
N LEU A 565 13.30 -7.33 -7.59
CA LEU A 565 13.53 -8.02 -8.86
C LEU A 565 13.49 -9.55 -8.66
N PRO A 566 12.81 -10.31 -9.53
CA PRO A 566 12.72 -11.74 -9.38
C PRO A 566 14.08 -12.41 -9.64
N THR A 567 14.45 -13.38 -8.80
CA THR A 567 15.67 -14.17 -8.97
C THR A 567 15.41 -15.68 -9.07
N ALA A 568 14.33 -16.21 -8.51
CA ALA A 568 14.06 -17.64 -8.54
C ALA A 568 13.37 -18.10 -9.84
N GLY A 569 13.85 -19.21 -10.42
CA GLY A 569 13.21 -19.96 -11.51
C GLY A 569 13.18 -21.44 -11.18
N GLY A 570 12.00 -22.07 -11.20
CA GLY A 570 11.87 -23.51 -10.92
C GLY A 570 12.78 -24.37 -11.83
N ALA A 571 13.42 -25.37 -11.22
CA ALA A 571 14.47 -26.23 -11.76
C ALA A 571 14.42 -26.49 -13.29
N SER A 572 15.46 -26.06 -13.99
CA SER A 572 15.88 -26.68 -15.24
C SER A 572 16.98 -27.71 -14.95
N HIS A 573 16.62 -28.98 -14.89
CA HIS A 573 17.58 -30.06 -15.09
C HIS A 573 18.06 -30.02 -16.54
N GLY A 574 19.27 -29.51 -16.78
CA GLY A 574 19.84 -29.46 -18.13
C GLY A 574 21.19 -28.78 -18.26
N ALA A 575 22.25 -29.57 -18.04
CA ALA A 575 23.58 -29.52 -18.67
C ALA A 575 24.41 -28.22 -18.69
N GLY A 576 25.39 -28.17 -17.79
CA GLY A 576 26.79 -27.90 -18.15
C GLY A 576 27.28 -26.46 -18.09
N THR A 577 27.74 -26.03 -16.92
CA THR A 577 28.86 -25.10 -16.79
C THR A 577 29.95 -25.73 -15.92
N PRO A 578 31.24 -25.47 -16.20
CA PRO A 578 32.34 -26.18 -15.57
C PRO A 578 32.39 -25.89 -14.08
N ASP A 579 32.79 -26.93 -13.35
CA ASP A 579 33.17 -26.96 -11.95
C ASP A 579 33.98 -25.72 -11.57
N GLY A 580 33.30 -24.73 -10.97
CA GLY A 580 33.84 -23.46 -10.52
C GLY A 580 33.75 -23.34 -9.01
N GLY A 581 34.31 -24.32 -8.30
CA GLY A 581 34.85 -24.17 -6.95
C GLY A 581 33.89 -24.03 -5.77
N GLU A 582 34.40 -24.43 -4.62
CA GLU A 582 33.89 -24.20 -3.25
C GLU A 582 33.84 -22.70 -2.87
N GLU A 583 33.62 -21.79 -3.82
CA GLU A 583 33.73 -20.34 -3.67
C GLU A 583 32.39 -19.66 -3.35
N PHE A 584 32.43 -18.55 -2.60
CA PHE A 584 31.23 -17.90 -2.03
C PHE A 584 30.23 -17.46 -3.11
N ALA A 585 30.72 -16.87 -4.20
CA ALA A 585 29.90 -16.42 -5.33
C ALA A 585 29.09 -17.55 -5.97
N GLY A 586 29.68 -18.74 -6.12
CA GLY A 586 28.99 -19.93 -6.64
C GLY A 586 27.86 -20.41 -5.72
N ALA A 587 28.10 -20.43 -4.41
CA ALA A 587 27.06 -20.80 -3.42
C ALA A 587 25.94 -19.76 -3.34
N LEU A 588 26.27 -18.47 -3.48
CA LEU A 588 25.31 -17.38 -3.52
C LEU A 588 24.45 -17.43 -4.80
N ARG A 589 25.04 -17.73 -5.95
CA ARG A 589 24.32 -17.96 -7.22
C ARG A 589 23.23 -19.02 -7.04
N LYS A 590 23.61 -20.19 -6.52
CA LYS A 590 22.69 -21.30 -6.28
C LYS A 590 21.53 -20.88 -5.36
N SER A 591 21.83 -20.06 -4.35
CA SER A 591 20.84 -19.52 -3.42
C SER A 591 19.81 -18.61 -4.06
N PHE A 592 20.20 -17.73 -4.97
CA PHE A 592 19.29 -16.80 -5.64
C PHE A 592 18.44 -17.43 -6.74
N TYR A 593 19.02 -18.36 -7.50
CA TYR A 593 18.44 -18.86 -8.76
C TYR A 593 17.92 -20.30 -8.72
N GLY A 594 17.94 -20.97 -7.55
CA GLY A 594 17.19 -22.21 -7.32
C GLY A 594 17.79 -23.49 -7.90
N GLU A 595 19.13 -23.58 -7.96
CA GLU A 595 19.84 -24.73 -8.55
C GLU A 595 19.96 -25.94 -7.61
N ALA A 596 19.48 -25.86 -6.36
CA ALA A 596 19.62 -26.91 -5.34
C ALA A 596 18.52 -26.84 -4.26
N GLU A 597 18.31 -27.95 -3.53
CA GLU A 597 17.28 -28.06 -2.49
C GLU A 597 17.60 -27.16 -1.27
N PRO A 598 16.65 -26.35 -0.79
CA PRO A 598 16.85 -25.51 0.38
C PRO A 598 16.79 -26.33 1.68
N LEU A 599 17.43 -25.83 2.74
CA LEU A 599 17.43 -26.48 4.07
C LEU A 599 16.03 -26.57 4.68
N TYR A 600 15.17 -25.60 4.37
CA TYR A 600 13.79 -25.52 4.83
C TYR A 600 12.86 -25.30 3.66
N GLU A 601 11.73 -26.00 3.66
CA GLU A 601 10.62 -25.72 2.76
C GLU A 601 10.08 -24.30 2.96
N PRO A 602 9.53 -23.64 1.92
CA PRO A 602 9.02 -22.27 2.02
C PRO A 602 8.06 -22.05 3.19
N HIS A 603 7.18 -23.02 3.46
CA HIS A 603 6.22 -22.96 4.57
C HIS A 603 6.89 -22.92 5.96
N ALA A 604 8.02 -23.61 6.14
CA ALA A 604 8.77 -23.57 7.41
C ALA A 604 9.45 -22.20 7.63
N ILE A 605 9.71 -21.46 6.55
CA ILE A 605 10.19 -20.07 6.64
C ILE A 605 9.06 -19.16 7.09
N THR A 606 7.91 -19.18 6.40
CA THR A 606 6.77 -18.34 6.78
C THR A 606 6.20 -18.69 8.15
N GLY A 607 6.16 -19.97 8.51
CA GLY A 607 5.71 -20.46 9.82
C GLY A 607 6.49 -19.84 10.99
N CYS A 608 7.80 -19.62 10.83
CA CYS A 608 8.59 -18.90 11.84
C CYS A 608 8.09 -17.47 12.10
N LEU A 609 7.64 -16.77 11.06
CA LEU A 609 7.08 -15.43 11.19
C LEU A 609 5.65 -15.50 11.72
N THR A 610 4.85 -16.49 11.27
CA THR A 610 3.50 -16.77 11.77
C THR A 610 3.51 -17.00 13.28
N ASP A 611 4.40 -17.86 13.79
CA ASP A 611 4.56 -18.13 15.22
C ASP A 611 4.80 -16.84 16.00
N VAL A 612 5.73 -16.01 15.55
CA VAL A 612 6.04 -14.75 16.23
C VAL A 612 4.86 -13.78 16.19
N ARG A 613 4.14 -13.70 15.07
CA ARG A 613 2.94 -12.84 14.94
C ARG A 613 1.75 -13.31 15.76
N ALA A 614 1.60 -14.62 15.92
CA ALA A 614 0.52 -15.24 16.66
C ALA A 614 0.76 -15.14 18.17
N LEU A 615 2.00 -15.35 18.60
CA LEU A 615 2.36 -15.47 20.01
C LEU A 615 2.76 -14.13 20.65
N ARG A 616 3.28 -13.17 19.88
CA ARG A 616 3.66 -11.86 20.42
C ARG A 616 2.52 -10.87 20.42
N ILE A 617 2.48 -10.06 21.46
CA ILE A 617 1.58 -8.91 21.55
C ILE A 617 2.39 -7.64 21.35
N LEU A 618 2.08 -6.89 20.30
CA LEU A 618 2.56 -5.52 20.08
C LEU A 618 1.38 -4.56 20.22
N ARG A 619 1.40 -3.72 21.25
CA ARG A 619 0.42 -2.65 21.47
C ARG A 619 0.99 -1.35 20.97
N GLN A 620 0.23 -0.66 20.12
CA GLN A 620 0.57 0.62 19.53
C GLN A 620 -0.63 1.55 19.68
N GLN A 621 -0.40 2.76 20.19
CA GLN A 621 -1.43 3.78 20.30
C GLN A 621 -0.82 5.14 19.96
N SER A 622 -1.35 5.79 18.92
CA SER A 622 -1.03 7.19 18.66
C SER A 622 -1.52 8.06 19.82
N VAL A 623 -0.65 8.93 20.30
CA VAL A 623 -0.90 9.86 21.41
C VAL A 623 -0.33 11.23 21.05
N PRO A 624 -0.81 12.32 21.68
CA PRO A 624 -0.17 13.63 21.58
C PRO A 624 1.35 13.57 21.76
N LEU A 625 2.12 14.24 20.89
CA LEU A 625 3.58 14.33 21.00
C LEU A 625 4.04 14.85 22.37
N GLU A 626 3.27 15.74 23.01
CA GLU A 626 3.58 16.25 24.35
C GLU A 626 3.67 15.14 25.41
N GLN A 627 2.96 14.01 25.23
CA GLN A 627 3.09 12.88 26.16
C GLN A 627 4.49 12.27 26.14
N ALA A 628 5.22 12.34 25.02
CA ALA A 628 6.60 11.85 24.95
C ALA A 628 7.52 12.60 25.94
N TYR A 629 7.20 13.86 26.29
CA TYR A 629 8.04 14.66 27.18
C TYR A 629 8.06 14.17 28.64
N ALA A 630 7.00 13.46 29.05
CA ALA A 630 6.95 12.76 30.32
C ALA A 630 7.76 11.45 30.30
N HIS A 631 8.11 10.94 29.11
CA HIS A 631 8.86 9.71 28.87
C HIS A 631 10.32 9.99 28.43
N GLY A 632 10.93 11.06 28.96
CA GLY A 632 12.35 11.34 28.75
C GLY A 632 12.69 12.15 27.50
N TRP A 633 11.70 12.48 26.66
CA TRP A 633 11.90 13.42 25.56
C TRP A 633 11.80 14.88 26.02
N GLU A 634 12.36 15.79 25.24
CA GLU A 634 12.20 17.23 25.42
C GLU A 634 12.24 17.95 24.07
N ARG A 635 11.54 19.08 23.99
CA ARG A 635 11.62 20.02 22.87
C ARG A 635 12.46 21.22 23.28
N THR A 636 13.57 21.43 22.60
CA THR A 636 14.38 22.65 22.64
C THR A 636 13.94 23.62 21.54
N GLU A 637 14.63 24.75 21.40
CA GLU A 637 14.42 25.69 20.31
C GLU A 637 14.67 25.07 18.92
N THR A 638 15.60 24.10 18.84
CA THR A 638 16.12 23.56 17.57
C THR A 638 15.86 22.07 17.36
N THR A 639 15.51 21.32 18.41
CA THR A 639 15.38 19.85 18.33
C THR A 639 14.31 19.29 19.26
N ILE A 640 13.75 18.14 18.91
CA ILE A 640 13.07 17.24 19.86
C ILE A 640 13.97 16.05 20.05
N ARG A 641 14.43 15.81 21.28
CA ARG A 641 15.47 14.81 21.58
C ARG A 641 15.21 14.11 22.90
N HIS A 642 15.79 12.93 23.08
CA HIS A 642 15.78 12.27 24.38
C HIS A 642 16.84 12.90 25.29
N ARG A 643 16.53 13.10 26.59
CA ARG A 643 17.41 13.77 27.57
C ARG A 643 18.76 13.07 27.76
N ASP A 644 18.79 11.75 27.57
CA ASP A 644 20.01 10.94 27.66
C ASP A 644 20.91 11.05 26.40
N GLY A 645 20.47 11.75 25.35
CA GLY A 645 21.21 11.85 24.08
C GLY A 645 21.25 10.56 23.27
N ARG A 646 20.28 9.66 23.47
CA ARG A 646 20.13 8.38 22.76
C ARG A 646 18.97 8.42 21.76
N HIS A 647 18.83 7.37 20.95
CA HIS A 647 17.81 7.18 19.94
C HIS A 647 18.01 8.07 18.71
N PHE A 648 17.28 9.18 18.66
CA PHE A 648 17.27 10.11 17.54
C PHE A 648 16.76 11.47 17.99
N GLU A 649 16.90 12.44 17.09
CA GLU A 649 16.41 13.80 17.27
C GLU A 649 15.55 14.19 16.06
N ILE A 650 14.46 14.90 16.29
CA ILE A 650 13.75 15.62 15.24
C ILE A 650 14.34 17.03 15.19
N MET A 651 14.75 17.47 14.01
CA MET A 651 15.35 18.79 13.78
C MET A 651 14.67 19.49 12.60
N ALA A 652 14.79 20.81 12.55
CA ALA A 652 14.34 21.61 11.41
C ALA A 652 15.52 21.99 10.53
N VAL A 653 15.32 21.99 9.21
CA VAL A 653 16.31 22.46 8.24
C VAL A 653 15.73 23.48 7.26
N GLU A 654 16.56 24.42 6.84
CA GLU A 654 16.36 25.24 5.65
C GLU A 654 17.15 24.63 4.50
N VAL A 655 16.45 24.31 3.41
CA VAL A 655 17.04 23.69 2.24
C VAL A 655 17.13 24.74 1.15
N ASN A 656 18.32 24.90 0.57
CA ASN A 656 18.59 25.80 -0.55
C ASN A 656 19.04 24.99 -1.77
N ALA A 657 18.40 25.24 -2.92
CA ALA A 657 18.67 24.55 -4.18
C ALA A 657 18.71 25.58 -5.33
N GLU A 658 19.91 25.93 -5.79
CA GLU A 658 20.16 27.09 -6.68
C GLU A 658 19.56 26.96 -8.09
N ARG A 659 19.09 25.76 -8.49
CA ARG A 659 18.51 25.48 -9.82
C ARG A 659 17.17 24.74 -9.79
N ARG A 660 16.51 24.67 -8.63
CA ARG A 660 15.17 24.06 -8.51
C ARG A 660 14.09 25.14 -8.59
N GLU A 661 12.89 24.76 -9.02
CA GLU A 661 11.75 25.69 -9.14
C GLU A 661 11.36 26.36 -7.82
N VAL A 662 11.50 25.61 -6.72
CA VAL A 662 11.48 26.14 -5.37
C VAL A 662 12.93 26.26 -4.92
N ALA A 663 13.48 27.48 -5.00
CA ALA A 663 14.87 27.77 -4.68
C ALA A 663 15.20 27.54 -3.19
N SER A 664 14.19 27.59 -2.32
CA SER A 664 14.36 27.37 -0.88
C SER A 664 13.05 26.92 -0.22
N TRP A 665 13.12 25.91 0.65
CA TRP A 665 12.02 25.49 1.54
C TRP A 665 12.55 25.09 2.91
N THR A 666 11.65 24.81 3.85
CA THR A 666 12.01 24.32 5.18
C THR A 666 11.24 23.07 5.51
N GLN A 667 11.86 22.11 6.20
CA GLN A 667 11.19 20.89 6.63
C GLN A 667 11.81 20.31 7.91
N PRO A 668 11.05 19.49 8.65
CA PRO A 668 11.62 18.61 9.66
C PRO A 668 12.42 17.47 9.03
N LEU A 669 13.41 16.95 9.75
CA LEU A 669 14.15 15.72 9.48
C LEU A 669 14.41 14.97 10.79
N LEU A 670 14.57 13.66 10.70
CA LEU A 670 14.99 12.81 11.82
C LEU A 670 16.49 12.49 11.70
N ARG A 671 17.25 12.71 12.78
CA ARG A 671 18.67 12.41 12.88
C ARG A 671 18.92 11.34 13.95
N PRO A 672 19.43 10.14 13.60
CA PRO A 672 19.85 9.17 14.61
C PRO A 672 21.03 9.68 15.43
N CYS A 673 21.06 9.36 16.72
CA CYS A 673 22.14 9.79 17.63
C CYS A 673 23.43 8.97 17.45
N SER A 674 23.32 7.76 16.88
CA SER A 674 24.46 6.90 16.59
C SER A 674 24.28 6.12 15.29
N GLN A 675 25.40 5.68 14.73
CA GLN A 675 25.41 4.80 13.57
C GLN A 675 24.88 3.41 13.95
N GLY A 676 23.98 2.86 13.14
CA GLY A 676 23.51 1.48 13.34
C GLY A 676 24.45 0.44 12.75
N LEU A 677 24.23 -0.81 13.20
CA LEU A 677 24.90 -2.01 12.71
C LEU A 677 23.83 -2.99 12.24
N VAL A 678 23.95 -3.38 10.98
CA VAL A 678 23.02 -4.29 10.32
C VAL A 678 23.82 -5.41 9.66
N ALA A 679 23.69 -6.64 10.14
CA ALA A 679 24.48 -7.77 9.67
C ALA A 679 23.59 -8.96 9.31
N LEU A 680 23.88 -9.55 8.14
CA LEU A 680 23.30 -10.80 7.67
C LEU A 680 24.37 -11.89 7.76
N ILE A 681 24.18 -12.82 8.69
CA ILE A 681 24.98 -14.02 8.80
C ILE A 681 24.48 -15.00 7.74
N THR A 682 25.41 -15.54 6.97
CA THR A 682 25.16 -16.52 5.93
C THR A 682 25.95 -17.79 6.22
N ARG A 683 25.45 -18.95 5.80
CA ARG A 683 26.15 -20.23 5.93
C ARG A 683 25.80 -21.13 4.77
N ARG A 684 26.74 -21.98 4.35
CA ARG A 684 26.50 -23.00 3.33
C ARG A 684 25.90 -24.27 3.94
N PHE A 685 24.86 -24.77 3.29
CA PHE A 685 24.27 -26.08 3.52
C PHE A 685 24.25 -26.79 2.15
N ASP A 686 24.94 -27.92 2.06
CA ASP A 686 25.07 -28.70 0.81
C ASP A 686 25.47 -27.87 -0.42
N GLY A 687 26.39 -26.92 -0.20
CA GLY A 687 26.91 -26.02 -1.24
C GLY A 687 26.00 -24.84 -1.60
N VAL A 688 24.85 -24.68 -0.93
CA VAL A 688 23.90 -23.57 -1.11
C VAL A 688 24.00 -22.58 0.05
N LEU A 689 24.20 -21.31 -0.27
CA LEU A 689 24.25 -20.27 0.76
C LEU A 689 22.85 -20.00 1.33
N HIS A 690 22.72 -19.92 2.64
CA HIS A 690 21.50 -19.52 3.32
C HIS A 690 21.79 -18.31 4.19
N ALA A 691 20.82 -17.41 4.31
CA ALA A 691 20.84 -16.25 5.17
C ALA A 691 20.04 -16.53 6.46
N LEU A 692 20.61 -16.19 7.62
CA LEU A 692 19.94 -16.28 8.90
C LEU A 692 19.09 -15.04 9.13
N VAL A 693 17.78 -15.15 8.97
CA VAL A 693 16.83 -14.04 9.17
C VAL A 693 16.17 -14.13 10.54
N ALA A 694 15.71 -12.99 11.06
CA ALA A 694 15.09 -12.88 12.36
C ALA A 694 13.73 -12.18 12.26
N ALA A 695 12.68 -12.73 12.85
CA ALA A 695 11.40 -12.05 13.01
C ALA A 695 11.52 -10.93 14.05
N ARG A 696 11.43 -9.68 13.58
CA ARG A 696 11.71 -8.46 14.33
C ARG A 696 10.48 -7.58 14.42
N SER A 697 10.33 -6.93 15.58
CA SER A 697 9.28 -5.96 15.88
C SER A 697 9.93 -4.62 16.22
N GLY A 698 9.48 -3.56 15.57
CA GLY A 698 9.84 -2.16 15.84
C GLY A 698 8.62 -1.36 16.31
N ALA A 699 8.87 -0.14 16.76
CA ALA A 699 7.86 0.71 17.38
C ALA A 699 6.61 0.91 16.50
N GLY A 700 6.81 1.12 15.20
CA GLY A 700 5.77 1.31 14.18
C GLY A 700 5.61 0.15 13.21
N THR A 701 6.04 -1.06 13.56
CA THR A 701 5.85 -2.26 12.72
C THR A 701 4.38 -2.57 12.53
N LEU A 702 3.99 -2.84 11.29
CA LEU A 702 2.66 -3.36 10.97
C LEU A 702 2.65 -4.88 11.14
N ASN A 703 1.54 -5.46 11.62
CA ASN A 703 1.37 -6.91 11.82
C ASN A 703 2.40 -7.55 12.77
N VAL A 704 2.75 -6.87 13.86
CA VAL A 704 3.59 -7.38 14.96
C VAL A 704 5.07 -7.56 14.60
N ALA A 705 5.40 -8.25 13.52
CA ALA A 705 6.77 -8.54 13.12
C ALA A 705 6.94 -8.68 11.60
N GLU A 706 8.17 -8.44 11.14
CA GLU A 706 8.66 -8.72 9.79
C GLU A 706 10.02 -9.44 9.90
N PHE A 707 10.43 -10.19 8.88
CA PHE A 707 11.81 -10.66 8.83
C PHE A 707 12.76 -9.49 8.63
N GLY A 708 13.77 -9.42 9.50
CA GLY A 708 14.92 -8.56 9.35
C GLY A 708 16.23 -9.34 9.41
N PRO A 709 17.36 -8.63 9.40
CA PRO A 709 18.70 -9.21 9.41
C PRO A 709 18.99 -9.96 10.72
N SER A 710 20.02 -10.82 10.70
CA SER A 710 20.46 -11.57 11.87
C SER A 710 20.71 -10.64 13.05
N VAL A 711 21.43 -9.55 12.81
CA VAL A 711 21.69 -8.48 13.77
C VAL A 711 21.24 -7.15 13.19
N GLN A 712 20.42 -6.42 13.93
CA GLN A 712 20.01 -5.04 13.63
C GLN A 712 19.91 -4.32 14.98
N CYS A 713 20.80 -3.36 15.21
CA CYS A 713 20.87 -2.60 16.46
C CYS A 713 21.69 -1.31 16.30
N ARG A 714 21.72 -0.48 17.35
CA ARG A 714 22.66 0.64 17.49
C ARG A 714 23.66 0.32 18.61
N PRO A 715 24.87 -0.17 18.28
CA PRO A 715 25.81 -0.69 19.28
C PRO A 715 26.16 0.30 20.40
N ALA A 716 26.22 1.60 20.10
CA ALA A 716 26.52 2.65 21.06
C ALA A 716 25.38 2.93 22.05
N GLU A 717 24.18 2.44 21.77
CA GLU A 717 22.96 2.71 22.55
C GLU A 717 22.43 1.48 23.29
N LEU A 718 23.10 0.33 23.16
CA LEU A 718 22.69 -0.90 23.82
C LEU A 718 22.72 -0.74 25.34
N SER A 719 21.59 -1.06 25.97
CA SER A 719 21.45 -1.15 27.42
C SER A 719 20.90 -2.54 27.77
N GLY A 720 21.60 -3.28 28.63
CA GLY A 720 21.23 -4.66 28.98
C GLY A 720 21.93 -5.71 28.12
N ASP A 721 21.28 -6.85 27.92
CA ASP A 721 21.85 -7.98 27.19
C ASP A 721 22.04 -7.68 25.71
N ALA A 722 23.15 -8.18 25.14
CA ALA A 722 23.42 -8.05 23.72
C ALA A 722 22.36 -8.82 22.90
N PRO A 723 21.88 -8.25 21.77
CA PRO A 723 20.99 -8.99 20.88
C PRO A 723 21.69 -10.26 20.36
N PRO A 724 20.94 -11.34 20.08
CA PRO A 724 21.50 -12.59 19.60
C PRO A 724 22.46 -12.38 18.42
N TYR A 725 23.58 -13.10 18.45
CA TYR A 725 24.66 -13.08 17.45
C TYR A 725 25.47 -11.77 17.32
N LEU A 726 25.20 -10.73 18.11
CA LEU A 726 25.99 -9.49 18.05
C LEU A 726 27.47 -9.73 18.39
N ASP A 727 27.75 -10.52 19.42
CA ASP A 727 29.14 -10.81 19.83
C ASP A 727 29.89 -11.60 18.76
N TYR A 728 29.20 -12.49 18.04
CA TYR A 728 29.76 -13.17 16.88
C TYR A 728 30.14 -12.17 15.78
N VAL A 729 29.23 -11.26 15.42
CA VAL A 729 29.49 -10.22 14.40
C VAL A 729 30.67 -9.33 14.80
N ARG A 730 30.80 -8.97 16.09
CA ARG A 730 31.91 -8.16 16.60
C ARG A 730 33.26 -8.90 16.61
N ALA A 731 33.24 -10.20 16.88
CA ALA A 731 34.44 -11.03 16.96
C ALA A 731 34.86 -11.62 15.60
N CYS A 732 34.02 -11.51 14.58
CA CYS A 732 34.25 -12.09 13.26
C CYS A 732 35.50 -11.48 12.60
N GLY A 733 36.38 -12.35 12.08
CA GLY A 733 37.55 -11.93 11.30
C GLY A 733 37.17 -11.37 9.93
N THR A 734 38.02 -10.49 9.38
CA THR A 734 37.79 -9.85 8.08
C THR A 734 37.79 -10.85 6.92
N ASP A 735 38.38 -12.04 7.09
CA ASP A 735 38.40 -13.13 6.12
C ASP A 735 37.00 -13.71 5.81
N ARG A 736 36.04 -13.51 6.71
CA ARG A 736 34.66 -13.99 6.62
C ARG A 736 33.67 -12.91 6.21
N ILE A 737 34.09 -11.65 6.20
CA ILE A 737 33.26 -10.53 5.77
C ILE A 737 33.27 -10.52 4.23
N ARG A 738 32.08 -10.67 3.65
CA ARG A 738 31.87 -10.70 2.19
C ARG A 738 31.36 -9.36 1.67
N TYR A 739 30.73 -8.57 2.53
CA TYR A 739 30.28 -7.22 2.25
C TYR A 739 30.43 -6.36 3.51
N ASP A 740 30.96 -5.15 3.37
CA ASP A 740 31.11 -4.17 4.46
C ASP A 740 31.12 -2.76 3.89
N VAL A 741 29.96 -2.11 3.92
CA VAL A 741 29.75 -0.77 3.35
C VAL A 741 28.84 0.01 4.28
N ILE A 742 29.10 1.32 4.41
CA ILE A 742 28.22 2.24 5.12
C ILE A 742 27.20 2.80 4.13
N HIS A 743 25.92 2.56 4.40
CA HIS A 743 24.83 3.16 3.65
C HIS A 743 24.01 4.08 4.51
N SER A 744 23.45 5.11 3.88
CA SER A 744 22.45 5.98 4.47
C SER A 744 21.03 5.58 4.10
N GLU A 745 20.10 5.99 4.96
CA GLU A 745 18.65 5.90 4.76
C GLU A 745 18.13 7.10 3.94
N GLU A 746 16.85 7.11 3.55
CA GLU A 746 16.26 8.13 2.65
C GLU A 746 16.50 9.59 3.10
N GLY A 747 17.26 10.36 2.32
CA GLY A 747 17.61 11.74 2.64
C GLY A 747 16.44 12.73 2.60
N GLY A 748 15.29 12.33 2.07
CA GLY A 748 14.06 13.13 2.12
C GLY A 748 13.43 13.25 3.52
N ARG A 749 13.81 12.36 4.46
CA ARG A 749 13.23 12.26 5.81
C ARG A 749 14.28 12.13 6.91
N PHE A 750 15.44 11.58 6.57
CA PHE A 750 16.49 11.28 7.53
C PHE A 750 17.73 12.13 7.29
N TYR A 751 18.16 12.87 8.30
CA TYR A 751 19.38 13.66 8.24
C TYR A 751 20.57 12.81 8.68
N HIS A 752 21.41 12.43 7.72
CA HIS A 752 22.65 11.70 7.94
C HIS A 752 22.48 10.36 8.70
N ALA A 753 21.34 9.69 8.49
CA ALA A 753 21.07 8.40 9.10
C ALA A 753 21.90 7.32 8.40
N ARG A 754 22.98 6.87 9.06
CA ARG A 754 23.90 5.85 8.53
C ARG A 754 23.81 4.53 9.29
N ASN A 755 23.99 3.45 8.54
CA ASN A 755 24.10 2.09 9.03
C ASN A 755 25.31 1.41 8.36
N ARG A 756 26.11 0.67 9.15
CA ARG A 756 27.12 -0.25 8.59
C ARG A 756 26.45 -1.57 8.25
N TYR A 757 26.45 -1.93 6.97
CA TYR A 757 25.82 -3.13 6.44
C TYR A 757 26.87 -4.22 6.20
N LEU A 758 26.65 -5.41 6.78
CA LEU A 758 27.57 -6.54 6.72
C LEU A 758 26.89 -7.79 6.13
N VAL A 759 27.57 -8.48 5.23
CA VAL A 759 27.27 -9.87 4.88
C VAL A 759 28.45 -10.73 5.33
N ILE A 760 28.18 -11.69 6.20
CA ILE A 760 29.22 -12.51 6.85
C ILE A 760 29.00 -13.97 6.49
N GLU A 761 30.03 -14.63 5.99
CA GLU A 761 30.01 -16.09 5.78
C GLU A 761 30.50 -16.81 7.04
N ALA A 762 29.56 -17.39 7.78
CA ALA A 762 29.83 -18.14 8.99
C ALA A 762 30.26 -19.58 8.70
N GLY A 763 31.08 -20.11 9.62
CA GLY A 763 31.46 -21.50 9.64
C GLY A 763 30.46 -22.36 10.42
N ALA A 764 30.84 -23.60 10.70
CA ALA A 764 29.99 -24.56 11.38
C ALA A 764 29.66 -24.19 12.85
N GLU A 765 30.37 -23.21 13.43
CA GLU A 765 30.10 -22.72 14.79
C GLU A 765 28.74 -22.05 14.95
N ILE A 766 28.20 -21.44 13.88
CA ILE A 766 26.81 -20.99 13.87
C ILE A 766 25.96 -22.17 13.44
N ARG A 767 25.26 -22.77 14.40
CA ARG A 767 24.54 -24.03 14.22
C ARG A 767 23.35 -23.91 13.26
N ALA A 768 22.94 -25.05 12.70
CA ALA A 768 21.78 -25.15 11.81
C ALA A 768 20.45 -24.93 12.56
N ASP A 769 20.39 -25.38 13.83
CA ASP A 769 19.30 -25.08 14.74
C ASP A 769 19.39 -23.62 15.21
N CYS A 770 18.35 -22.85 14.91
CA CYS A 770 18.24 -21.45 15.27
C CYS A 770 17.40 -21.27 16.54
N PRO A 771 17.66 -20.21 17.33
CA PRO A 771 16.79 -19.83 18.45
C PRO A 771 15.40 -19.41 17.95
N PRO A 772 14.38 -19.37 18.83
CA PRO A 772 13.03 -18.94 18.46
C PRO A 772 13.01 -17.58 17.76
N GLY A 773 12.23 -17.49 16.68
CA GLY A 773 12.13 -16.28 15.85
C GLY A 773 13.28 -16.11 14.85
N PHE A 774 14.20 -17.07 14.71
CA PHE A 774 15.24 -17.08 13.68
C PHE A 774 15.04 -18.26 12.72
N ARG A 775 15.43 -18.07 11.45
CA ARG A 775 15.34 -19.11 10.43
C ARG A 775 16.41 -18.93 9.36
N TRP A 776 16.97 -20.03 8.86
CA TRP A 776 17.77 -20.03 7.63
C TRP A 776 16.87 -20.03 6.40
N ALA A 777 17.15 -19.16 5.44
CA ALA A 777 16.43 -19.10 4.17
C ALA A 777 17.43 -18.89 3.03
N THR A 778 17.18 -19.48 1.87
CA THR A 778 17.91 -19.09 0.65
C THR A 778 17.49 -17.68 0.23
N PHE A 779 18.36 -16.98 -0.49
CA PHE A 779 18.01 -15.67 -1.03
C PHE A 779 16.85 -15.75 -2.03
N GLY A 780 16.74 -16.83 -2.82
CA GLY A 780 15.61 -17.09 -3.69
C GLY A 780 14.29 -17.10 -2.92
N GLN A 781 14.21 -17.87 -1.83
CA GLN A 781 13.02 -17.90 -0.96
C GLN A 781 12.71 -16.51 -0.36
N LEU A 782 13.72 -15.73 0.03
CA LEU A 782 13.52 -14.38 0.54
C LEU A 782 12.97 -13.42 -0.53
N THR A 783 13.47 -13.49 -1.77
CA THR A 783 12.97 -12.66 -2.89
C THR A 783 11.57 -13.06 -3.35
N GLU A 784 11.15 -14.31 -3.16
CA GLU A 784 9.78 -14.74 -3.40
C GLU A 784 8.80 -14.04 -2.45
N LEU A 785 9.16 -13.91 -1.17
CA LEU A 785 8.36 -13.20 -0.18
C LEU A 785 8.18 -11.70 -0.49
N LEU A 786 9.08 -11.10 -1.27
CA LEU A 786 8.99 -9.68 -1.71
C LEU A 786 7.91 -9.43 -2.77
N ALA A 787 7.26 -10.47 -3.28
CA ALA A 787 5.99 -10.30 -4.00
C ALA A 787 4.87 -9.77 -3.07
N HIS A 788 5.03 -9.94 -1.75
CA HIS A 788 4.08 -9.53 -0.73
C HIS A 788 4.68 -8.43 0.16
N GLY A 789 3.82 -7.60 0.72
CA GLY A 789 4.21 -6.59 1.71
C GLY A 789 4.31 -7.16 3.12
N ASN A 790 5.05 -6.46 3.97
CA ASN A 790 5.22 -6.78 5.39
C ASN A 790 5.92 -8.11 5.67
N TYR A 791 6.61 -8.74 4.73
CA TYR A 791 7.39 -9.95 5.03
C TYR A 791 8.82 -9.63 5.41
N LEU A 792 9.46 -8.69 4.70
CA LEU A 792 10.85 -8.31 4.89
C LEU A 792 10.96 -6.81 5.15
N ASN A 793 11.64 -6.44 6.22
CA ASN A 793 11.92 -5.05 6.54
C ASN A 793 12.96 -4.44 5.59
N VAL A 794 13.07 -3.11 5.60
CA VAL A 794 13.92 -2.37 4.67
C VAL A 794 15.42 -2.68 4.83
N GLU A 795 15.87 -2.98 6.05
CA GLU A 795 17.26 -3.35 6.31
C GLU A 795 17.62 -4.71 5.70
N LEU A 796 16.73 -5.70 5.76
CA LEU A 796 16.93 -6.99 5.10
C LEU A 796 16.83 -6.87 3.58
N ARG A 797 15.90 -6.06 3.05
CA ARG A 797 15.87 -5.76 1.60
C ARG A 797 17.18 -5.15 1.13
N THR A 798 17.74 -4.21 1.90
CA THR A 798 19.07 -3.66 1.63
C THR A 798 20.13 -4.77 1.60
N LEU A 799 20.17 -5.68 2.58
CA LEU A 799 21.18 -6.75 2.62
C LEU A 799 21.00 -7.81 1.53
N ILE A 800 19.79 -8.06 1.04
CA ILE A 800 19.55 -8.90 -0.14
C ILE A 800 20.21 -8.26 -1.37
N THR A 801 19.98 -6.97 -1.59
CA THR A 801 20.62 -6.23 -2.68
C THR A 801 22.14 -6.15 -2.49
N CYS A 802 22.64 -5.97 -1.27
CA CYS A 802 24.08 -5.96 -0.97
C CYS A 802 24.74 -7.32 -1.20
N ALA A 803 24.08 -8.42 -0.83
CA ALA A 803 24.58 -9.76 -1.12
C ALA A 803 24.77 -9.94 -2.63
N HIS A 804 23.84 -9.46 -3.46
CA HIS A 804 24.00 -9.45 -4.91
C HIS A 804 25.24 -8.69 -5.42
N ALA A 805 25.76 -7.71 -4.68
CA ALA A 805 26.96 -6.94 -5.04
C ALA A 805 28.28 -7.64 -4.68
N THR A 806 28.24 -8.76 -3.96
CA THR A 806 29.43 -9.55 -3.57
C THR A 806 29.91 -10.55 -4.63
N TYR A 807 29.42 -10.36 -5.85
CA TYR A 807 29.62 -11.23 -7.01
C TYR A 807 30.97 -11.00 -7.68
#